data_AF-A0A9P1FCJ1-F1
#
_entry.id   AF-A0A9P1FCJ1-F1
#
_cell.length_a   1.000
_cell.length_b   1.000
_cell.length_c   1.000
_cell.angle_alpha   90.00
_cell.angle_beta   90.00
_cell.angle_gamma   90.00
#
_symmetry.space_group_name_H-M   'P 1'
#
loop_
_entity.id
_entity.type
_entity.pdbx_description
1 polymer ?
#
loop_
_entity_poly.entity_id
_entity_poly.type
_entity_poly.pdbx_seq_one_letter_code
_entity_poly.pdbx_strand_id
1 'polypeptide(L)'
;MKDDFTASRPEEVTPLPANLNSVQPGGGVCYQIELMWGHLRRWYLSRFRSKYVSHMRQLRKGSSRGANHRILDPRDLKYCRNQCTCEWDDEDNPFAWRDGIPLAHWGLGEVVLMGGLLLIFTALLAASPWPITAVVPLVLLAFVLYFFRDPHRHVPQQPGLLVSPADGTVAEVTPIEHDPFVGGPAVRIGIFLSVFNVHINRAPVRSQVLRLEYHPGLFLNALDTESAIRNENLWIGLQSVEAPECRYVVRQIAGLIARRIVCELRPGEIVERGHKFGMIKFGSRTELIVPHDDDCEVKVKVGDRVQGGATIMERRNRAMRPLRTVNVLPTMFTLGNLVCGFFAIVVAARVDVPDPQMTDPTDWTNCMLSACLILLAMVFDALDGQLARLAGTDSDFGAQLDSLCDVVSFGVAPAFLLVKICPDFTYLHREQVWLIAATYVACAALRLARFTVETTEDDDHQMFRGLPSPAAAGTIASFAIMFYSLRHAGVDLRLGPQADNLIQAMLPFYTLLIAMLMVSPVPYPHPVNQWLRGNRSFSHVVTLVFAVFMIAFFRTYAFPLVMSVFVTVPAVQWVYGGSRSRRDALDLIYLRLVSQFRCLVRIEMFTGLVEQLAEVVKVEDLSPGRKFTLEVGAMASETAIGDSVALNGCCLTVVNIDSTRLAFEAGPETLDRTNLGELSPGSSVNVERALQVGNRLGGHIVTGHIDASGTLVERIEDGEWSTCWFEVPHELTRQMASKGSIAIDGVSLTLVDVTEDRFSVMLIPHTLEVTTLGKMAPGTRVNLETDVLAKYVQRHGQNFMIDMNLQRLLLDAADLNALDVVLEVGTGTAGLTVHLARRAAAVVTVEVDRLLAQLASEELFDYPNVTLLKQDALRNKNHIDPIVFETVKQQLAVSPDRTFKLVANLPYNVATPIISNMLSSETIPSVMVVTIQKELGERIMARPSTKDYSALSIWIQSQCRVELIRVLPPSAFWPRPKVSSAIIRIDYDPELAGRIVDLDFFHMFVRALFFHRRKFLRSVIASAFKKQIEKTEVDDILNQMGFANDTRAEQLDVETIIAMAEVFRQRLGETS
;
A
#
# COMPACT_ATOMS: atom_id res chain seq x y z
N MET A 1 11.90 33.72 44.51
CA MET A 1 12.67 34.38 43.45
C MET A 1 11.89 34.18 42.16
N LYS A 2 11.10 35.20 41.79
CA LYS A 2 10.45 35.30 40.48
C LYS A 2 11.48 36.01 39.61
N ASP A 3 12.02 35.34 38.60
CA ASP A 3 12.85 36.00 37.58
C ASP A 3 12.38 35.59 36.19
N ASP A 4 11.81 36.57 35.50
CA ASP A 4 11.95 36.90 34.07
C ASP A 4 11.88 35.78 33.02
N PHE A 5 10.66 35.48 32.56
CA PHE A 5 10.45 35.20 31.13
C PHE A 5 10.40 36.55 30.39
N THR A 6 11.57 36.99 29.93
CA THR A 6 11.69 38.14 29.04
C THR A 6 10.89 37.92 27.76
N ALA A 7 10.02 38.88 27.44
CA ALA A 7 9.44 39.04 26.12
C ALA A 7 10.56 38.98 25.05
N SER A 8 10.43 38.06 24.10
CA SER A 8 11.35 37.89 22.99
C SER A 8 11.51 39.20 22.23
N ARG A 9 12.75 39.69 22.09
CA ARG A 9 13.07 40.81 21.18
C ARG A 9 12.48 40.51 19.78
N PRO A 10 11.89 41.50 19.07
CA PRO A 10 11.51 41.32 17.67
C PRO A 10 12.77 40.97 16.87
N GLU A 11 12.73 39.82 16.21
CA GLU A 11 13.83 39.38 15.35
C GLU A 11 13.79 40.24 14.09
N GLU A 12 14.95 40.81 13.70
CA GLU A 12 15.02 41.68 12.53
C GLU A 12 14.73 40.89 11.24
N VAL A 13 14.01 41.50 10.31
CA VAL A 13 13.75 40.94 8.98
C VAL A 13 15.08 40.64 8.30
N THR A 14 15.32 39.39 7.98
CA THR A 14 16.56 38.95 7.32
C THR A 14 16.52 39.25 5.81
N PRO A 15 17.64 39.63 5.19
CA PRO A 15 17.68 39.84 3.74
C PRO A 15 17.49 38.53 2.97
N LEU A 16 17.06 38.63 1.70
CA LEU A 16 16.84 37.48 0.83
C LEU A 16 18.13 36.63 0.69
N PRO A 17 18.05 35.29 0.78
CA PRO A 17 19.23 34.44 0.63
C PRO A 17 19.93 34.60 -0.71
N ALA A 18 21.26 34.69 -0.71
CA ALA A 18 22.06 34.87 -1.93
C ALA A 18 21.96 33.69 -2.93
N ASN A 19 21.54 32.50 -2.46
CA ASN A 19 21.32 31.33 -3.30
C ASN A 19 19.90 31.25 -3.88
N LEU A 20 18.98 32.13 -3.48
CA LEU A 20 17.62 32.23 -3.99
C LEU A 20 17.54 33.34 -5.05
N ASN A 21 17.96 33.02 -6.29
CA ASN A 21 18.14 34.01 -7.37
C ASN A 21 16.89 34.23 -8.26
N SER A 22 15.80 33.51 -8.02
CA SER A 22 14.53 33.68 -8.74
C SER A 22 13.36 33.12 -7.93
N VAL A 23 12.13 33.32 -8.41
CA VAL A 23 10.91 32.73 -7.85
C VAL A 23 10.90 31.20 -7.99
N GLN A 24 11.68 30.64 -8.93
CA GLN A 24 11.80 29.20 -9.19
C GLN A 24 13.29 28.79 -9.20
N PRO A 25 13.95 28.69 -8.02
CA PRO A 25 15.40 28.53 -7.89
C PRO A 25 15.97 27.29 -8.60
N GLY A 26 15.20 26.20 -8.70
CA GLY A 26 15.60 25.00 -9.44
C GLY A 26 15.58 25.12 -10.98
N GLY A 27 15.03 26.20 -11.55
CA GLY A 27 14.96 26.41 -13.02
C GLY A 27 14.09 25.36 -13.75
N GLY A 28 14.51 24.88 -14.92
CA GLY A 28 13.81 23.83 -15.69
C GLY A 28 13.54 24.17 -17.15
N VAL A 29 13.20 23.17 -17.97
CA VAL A 29 13.06 23.32 -19.44
C VAL A 29 11.96 24.34 -19.79
N CYS A 30 10.76 24.24 -19.20
CA CYS A 30 9.69 25.22 -19.45
C CYS A 30 10.08 26.63 -18.99
N TYR A 31 10.80 26.76 -17.87
CA TYR A 31 11.34 28.03 -17.39
C TYR A 31 12.32 28.65 -18.40
N GLN A 32 13.25 27.85 -18.94
CA GLN A 32 14.21 28.33 -19.95
C GLN A 32 13.52 28.73 -21.26
N ILE A 33 12.54 27.94 -21.70
CA ILE A 33 11.72 28.28 -22.88
C ILE A 33 10.96 29.59 -22.66
N GLU A 34 10.35 29.78 -21.49
CA GLU A 34 9.65 31.03 -21.16
C GLU A 34 10.61 32.21 -21.04
N LEU A 35 11.82 32.04 -20.51
CA LEU A 35 12.83 33.09 -20.49
C LEU A 35 13.31 33.47 -21.90
N MET A 36 13.51 32.48 -22.77
CA MET A 36 13.87 32.69 -24.18
C MET A 36 12.75 33.42 -24.92
N TRP A 37 11.50 33.00 -24.73
CA TRP A 37 10.33 33.70 -25.25
C TRP A 37 10.24 35.13 -24.69
N GLY A 38 10.50 35.30 -23.40
CA GLY A 38 10.58 36.60 -22.74
C GLY A 38 11.66 37.49 -23.35
N HIS A 39 12.82 36.93 -23.73
CA HIS A 39 13.89 37.66 -24.41
C HIS A 39 13.43 38.17 -25.78
N LEU A 40 12.83 37.31 -26.60
CA LEU A 40 12.26 37.66 -27.90
C LEU A 40 11.16 38.74 -27.75
N ARG A 41 10.26 38.55 -26.79
CA ARG A 41 9.19 39.50 -26.47
C ARG A 41 9.73 40.85 -26.06
N ARG A 42 10.71 40.89 -25.14
CA ARG A 42 11.32 42.14 -24.67
C ARG A 42 12.05 42.86 -25.80
N TRP A 43 12.76 42.13 -26.66
CA TRP A 43 13.37 42.68 -27.87
C TRP A 43 12.30 43.30 -28.79
N TYR A 44 11.22 42.57 -29.08
CA TYR A 44 10.12 43.04 -29.92
C TYR A 44 9.45 44.30 -29.34
N LEU A 45 9.09 44.28 -28.05
CA LEU A 45 8.47 45.43 -27.38
C LEU A 45 9.38 46.66 -27.37
N SER A 46 10.67 46.46 -27.10
CA SER A 46 11.65 47.54 -27.08
C SER A 46 11.88 48.12 -28.48
N ARG A 47 11.82 47.29 -29.53
CA ARG A 47 12.10 47.69 -30.92
C ARG A 47 10.90 48.29 -31.65
N PHE A 48 9.70 47.77 -31.40
CA PHE A 48 8.49 48.07 -32.19
C PHE A 48 7.35 48.69 -31.37
N ARG A 49 7.39 48.64 -30.04
CA ARG A 49 6.34 49.18 -29.14
C ARG A 49 6.92 50.09 -28.06
N SER A 50 7.86 50.96 -28.42
CA SER A 50 8.56 51.86 -27.49
C SER A 50 7.62 52.75 -26.65
N LYS A 51 6.51 53.26 -27.24
CA LYS A 51 5.50 54.04 -26.51
C LYS A 51 4.85 53.26 -25.37
N TYR A 52 4.50 52.00 -25.61
CA TYR A 52 3.93 51.12 -24.57
C TYR A 52 4.94 50.88 -23.44
N VAL A 53 6.19 50.58 -23.78
CA VAL A 53 7.26 50.35 -22.79
C VAL A 53 7.49 51.60 -21.93
N SER A 54 7.49 52.79 -22.52
CA SER A 54 7.62 54.05 -21.78
C SER A 54 6.44 54.28 -20.85
N HIS A 55 5.22 54.00 -21.30
CA HIS A 55 4.01 54.13 -20.48
C HIS A 55 4.02 53.17 -19.29
N MET A 56 4.29 51.88 -19.51
CA MET A 56 4.38 50.89 -18.42
C MET A 56 5.49 51.24 -17.42
N ARG A 57 6.60 51.82 -17.90
CA ARG A 57 7.68 52.29 -17.02
C ARG A 57 7.26 53.46 -16.12
N GLN A 58 6.39 54.36 -16.59
CA GLN A 58 5.88 55.48 -15.79
C GLN A 58 4.91 55.01 -14.70
N LEU A 59 4.09 53.99 -15.00
CA LEU A 59 3.13 53.41 -14.05
C LEU A 59 3.79 52.46 -13.03
N ARG A 60 5.00 51.97 -13.32
CA ARG A 60 5.72 51.02 -12.46
C ARG A 60 6.13 51.67 -11.15
N LYS A 61 5.69 51.10 -10.03
CA LYS A 61 6.15 51.44 -8.68
C LYS A 61 7.36 50.59 -8.28
N GLY A 62 8.12 51.05 -7.30
CA GLY A 62 9.28 50.35 -6.75
C GLY A 62 10.51 50.27 -7.68
N SER A 63 11.47 49.41 -7.31
CA SER A 63 12.79 49.33 -7.92
C SER A 63 13.01 47.99 -8.62
N SER A 64 13.60 48.02 -9.82
CA SER A 64 14.01 46.82 -10.56
C SER A 64 15.42 46.32 -10.20
N ARG A 65 16.05 46.92 -9.19
CA ARG A 65 17.36 46.49 -8.70
C ARG A 65 17.22 45.09 -8.10
N GLY A 66 18.07 44.15 -8.52
CA GLY A 66 18.01 42.73 -8.12
C GLY A 66 17.32 41.81 -9.14
N ALA A 67 16.54 42.35 -10.09
CA ALA A 67 15.93 41.52 -11.12
C ALA A 67 16.97 40.90 -12.07
N ASN A 68 16.81 39.62 -12.36
CA ASN A 68 17.65 38.84 -13.28
C ASN A 68 17.48 39.21 -14.77
N HIS A 69 16.39 39.90 -15.13
CA HIS A 69 16.18 40.45 -16.47
C HIS A 69 15.52 41.82 -16.43
N ARG A 70 15.59 42.54 -17.57
CA ARG A 70 14.96 43.86 -17.72
C ARG A 70 13.43 43.72 -17.61
N ILE A 71 12.85 44.44 -16.66
CA ILE A 71 11.40 44.49 -16.45
C ILE A 71 10.80 45.59 -17.34
N LEU A 72 9.99 45.21 -18.32
CA LEU A 72 9.27 46.14 -19.21
C LEU A 72 7.79 46.31 -18.83
N ASP A 73 7.15 45.23 -18.38
CA ASP A 73 5.72 45.20 -18.00
C ASP A 73 5.46 44.10 -16.93
N PRO A 74 4.24 44.00 -16.34
CA PRO A 74 3.93 43.06 -15.25
C PRO A 74 4.26 41.59 -15.55
N ARG A 75 4.28 41.18 -16.82
CA ARG A 75 4.55 39.78 -17.20
C ARG A 75 6.00 39.38 -16.99
N ASP A 76 6.91 40.35 -16.88
CA ASP A 76 8.31 40.08 -16.55
C ASP A 76 8.49 39.74 -15.05
N LEU A 77 7.51 40.01 -14.18
CA LEU A 77 7.60 39.73 -12.74
C LEU A 77 7.44 38.25 -12.39
N LYS A 78 6.84 37.44 -13.26
CA LYS A 78 6.50 36.01 -13.02
C LYS A 78 7.64 35.21 -12.38
N TYR A 79 8.89 35.51 -12.74
CA TYR A 79 10.08 34.77 -12.27
C TYR A 79 11.05 35.58 -11.42
N CYS A 80 10.79 36.85 -11.15
CA CYS A 80 11.69 37.71 -10.37
C CYS A 80 10.97 38.60 -9.35
N ARG A 81 9.69 38.34 -9.06
CA ARG A 81 8.89 39.08 -8.06
C ARG A 81 9.56 39.09 -6.68
N ASN A 82 10.15 37.98 -6.25
CA ASN A 82 10.88 37.91 -4.97
C ASN A 82 12.24 38.64 -4.99
N GLN A 83 12.76 39.04 -6.16
CA GLN A 83 14.07 39.69 -6.34
C GLN A 83 14.00 41.21 -6.44
N CYS A 84 12.81 41.78 -6.60
CA CYS A 84 12.64 43.21 -6.83
C CYS A 84 11.36 43.74 -6.17
N THR A 85 11.20 45.06 -6.14
CA THR A 85 10.00 45.70 -5.57
C THR A 85 9.09 46.28 -6.64
N CYS A 86 9.30 45.89 -7.91
CA CYS A 86 8.48 46.36 -9.01
C CYS A 86 7.04 45.84 -8.92
N GLU A 87 6.08 46.75 -9.02
CA GLU A 87 4.65 46.44 -9.02
C GLU A 87 3.87 47.45 -9.88
N TRP A 88 2.65 47.08 -10.23
CA TRP A 88 1.66 47.92 -10.91
C TRP A 88 0.35 47.76 -10.15
N ASP A 89 -0.45 48.83 -10.07
CA ASP A 89 -1.80 48.73 -9.51
C ASP A 89 -2.66 47.83 -10.40
N ASP A 90 -3.65 47.15 -9.82
CA ASP A 90 -4.50 46.22 -10.56
C ASP A 90 -5.24 46.90 -11.72
N GLU A 91 -5.61 48.18 -11.56
CA GLU A 91 -6.24 49.00 -12.60
C GLU A 91 -5.29 49.30 -13.78
N ASP A 92 -3.98 49.37 -13.51
CA ASP A 92 -2.92 49.69 -14.47
C ASP A 92 -2.27 48.42 -15.07
N ASN A 93 -2.67 47.24 -14.61
CA ASN A 93 -2.17 45.96 -15.10
C ASN A 93 -3.05 45.41 -16.24
N PRO A 94 -2.65 45.55 -17.52
CA PRO A 94 -3.44 45.06 -18.66
C PRO A 94 -3.53 43.53 -18.72
N PHE A 95 -2.86 42.83 -17.81
CA PHE A 95 -2.83 41.38 -17.72
C PHE A 95 -3.53 40.85 -16.46
N ALA A 96 -4.24 41.68 -15.70
CA ALA A 96 -5.00 41.28 -14.51
C ALA A 96 -6.09 40.23 -14.83
N TRP A 97 -6.61 40.20 -16.06
CA TRP A 97 -7.55 39.17 -16.52
C TRP A 97 -7.02 37.73 -16.39
N ARG A 98 -5.70 37.55 -16.31
CA ARG A 98 -5.07 36.23 -16.14
C ARG A 98 -5.39 35.61 -14.79
N ASP A 99 -5.63 36.43 -13.78
CA ASP A 99 -5.95 35.96 -12.43
C ASP A 99 -7.37 35.38 -12.33
N GLY A 100 -8.21 35.62 -13.34
CA GLY A 100 -9.54 35.01 -13.50
C GLY A 100 -9.54 33.67 -14.24
N ILE A 101 -8.41 33.22 -14.78
CA ILE A 101 -8.30 31.89 -15.39
C ILE A 101 -8.25 30.86 -14.25
N PRO A 102 -9.05 29.77 -14.28
CA PRO A 102 -9.07 28.74 -13.23
C PRO A 102 -7.85 27.81 -13.30
N LEU A 103 -6.67 28.36 -13.63
CA LEU A 103 -5.41 27.65 -13.77
C LEU A 103 -4.30 28.44 -13.05
N ALA A 104 -3.39 27.71 -12.41
CA ALA A 104 -2.25 28.26 -11.71
C ALA A 104 -1.37 29.07 -12.68
N HIS A 105 -1.22 30.38 -12.43
CA HIS A 105 -0.43 31.27 -13.29
C HIS A 105 1.04 30.85 -13.42
N TRP A 106 1.62 30.24 -12.39
CA TRP A 106 2.99 29.70 -12.42
C TRP A 106 3.13 28.43 -13.29
N GLY A 107 2.02 27.76 -13.60
CA GLY A 107 1.94 26.56 -14.45
C GLY A 107 1.40 26.81 -15.86
N LEU A 108 1.06 28.06 -16.20
CA LEU A 108 0.42 28.39 -17.47
C LEU A 108 1.31 28.09 -18.69
N GLY A 109 2.64 28.16 -18.55
CA GLY A 109 3.56 27.78 -19.63
C GLY A 109 3.52 26.29 -19.94
N GLU A 110 3.48 25.46 -18.90
CA GLU A 110 3.33 24.01 -19.01
C GLU A 110 1.99 23.65 -19.65
N VAL A 111 0.89 24.31 -19.23
CA VAL A 111 -0.43 24.11 -19.83
C VAL A 111 -0.42 24.46 -21.33
N VAL A 112 0.20 25.58 -21.72
CA VAL A 112 0.24 25.98 -23.13
C VAL A 112 1.11 25.03 -23.95
N LEU A 113 2.30 24.67 -23.48
CA LEU A 113 3.22 23.82 -24.22
C LEU A 113 2.72 22.37 -24.31
N MET A 114 2.38 21.76 -23.17
CA MET A 114 1.95 20.36 -23.12
C MET A 114 0.50 20.20 -23.55
N GLY A 115 -0.40 21.04 -23.02
CA GLY A 115 -1.81 21.02 -23.37
C GLY A 115 -2.05 21.41 -24.82
N GLY A 116 -1.31 22.37 -25.37
CA GLY A 116 -1.39 22.74 -26.78
C GLY A 116 -1.01 21.59 -27.72
N LEU A 117 0.09 20.89 -27.43
CA LEU A 117 0.49 19.70 -28.19
C LEU A 117 -0.55 18.59 -28.10
N LEU A 118 -1.03 18.27 -26.89
CA LEU A 118 -2.05 17.24 -26.69
C LEU A 118 -3.38 17.59 -27.38
N LEU A 119 -3.76 18.87 -27.41
CA LEU A 119 -4.94 19.33 -28.14
C LEU A 119 -4.77 19.16 -29.65
N ILE A 120 -3.60 19.49 -30.20
CA ILE A 120 -3.29 19.26 -31.63
C ILE A 120 -3.35 17.77 -31.95
N PHE A 121 -2.72 16.91 -31.15
CA PHE A 121 -2.78 15.46 -31.32
C PHE A 121 -4.21 14.92 -31.24
N THR A 122 -4.99 15.40 -30.27
CA THR A 122 -6.41 15.03 -30.13
C THR A 122 -7.19 15.40 -31.38
N ALA A 123 -7.01 16.61 -31.91
CA ALA A 123 -7.69 17.05 -33.12
C ALA A 123 -7.27 16.25 -34.37
N LEU A 124 -5.97 15.96 -34.52
CA LEU A 124 -5.45 15.16 -35.63
C LEU A 124 -5.97 13.72 -35.60
N LEU A 125 -6.00 13.08 -34.42
CA LEU A 125 -6.52 11.72 -34.26
C LEU A 125 -8.06 11.68 -34.33
N ALA A 126 -8.75 12.73 -33.90
CA ALA A 126 -10.20 12.81 -34.06
C ALA A 126 -10.60 12.97 -35.54
N ALA A 127 -9.73 13.57 -36.36
CA ALA A 127 -9.89 13.67 -37.81
C ALA A 127 -9.39 12.44 -38.59
N SER A 128 -8.79 11.46 -37.90
CA SER A 128 -8.33 10.19 -38.48
C SER A 128 -9.51 9.23 -38.72
N PRO A 129 -9.38 8.23 -39.61
CA PRO A 129 -10.38 7.16 -39.76
C PRO A 129 -10.66 6.36 -38.46
N TRP A 130 -9.87 6.56 -37.42
CA TRP A 130 -9.95 5.87 -36.12
C TRP A 130 -10.15 6.88 -34.97
N PRO A 131 -11.28 7.60 -34.91
CA PRO A 131 -11.48 8.73 -33.98
C PRO A 131 -11.43 8.31 -32.51
N ILE A 132 -11.68 7.03 -32.20
CA ILE A 132 -11.59 6.52 -30.83
C ILE A 132 -10.17 6.61 -30.25
N THR A 133 -9.14 6.64 -31.10
CA THR A 133 -7.75 6.81 -30.66
C THR A 133 -7.49 8.21 -30.08
N ALA A 134 -8.33 9.20 -30.39
CA ALA A 134 -8.25 10.54 -29.82
C ALA A 134 -8.59 10.60 -28.33
N VAL A 135 -9.23 9.56 -27.78
CA VAL A 135 -9.58 9.48 -26.34
C VAL A 135 -8.33 9.52 -25.47
N VAL A 136 -7.25 8.87 -25.89
CA VAL A 136 -6.01 8.80 -25.09
C VAL A 136 -5.37 10.18 -24.89
N PRO A 137 -5.03 10.96 -25.94
CA PRO A 137 -4.49 12.31 -25.75
C PRO A 137 -5.52 13.27 -25.13
N LEU A 138 -6.83 13.06 -25.32
CA LEU A 138 -7.86 13.85 -24.67
C LEU A 138 -7.88 13.64 -23.14
N VAL A 139 -7.74 12.40 -22.67
CA VAL A 139 -7.63 12.08 -21.24
C VAL A 139 -6.37 12.69 -20.64
N LEU A 140 -5.24 12.63 -21.37
CA LEU A 140 -4.00 13.27 -20.94
C LEU A 140 -4.13 14.80 -20.90
N LEU A 141 -4.80 15.41 -21.88
CA LEU A 141 -5.10 16.84 -21.90
C LEU A 141 -5.94 17.24 -20.69
N ALA A 142 -7.01 16.49 -20.42
CA ALA A 142 -7.86 16.70 -19.26
C ALA A 142 -7.07 16.59 -17.96
N PHE A 143 -6.13 15.65 -17.86
CA PHE A 143 -5.24 15.51 -16.70
C PHE A 143 -4.32 16.73 -16.51
N VAL A 144 -3.70 17.26 -17.57
CA VAL A 144 -2.86 18.47 -17.49
C VAL A 144 -3.66 19.67 -16.99
N LEU A 145 -4.86 19.87 -17.53
CA LEU A 145 -5.76 20.94 -17.10
C LEU A 145 -6.21 20.74 -15.64
N TYR A 146 -6.52 19.50 -15.26
CA TYR A 146 -6.89 19.15 -13.90
C TYR A 146 -5.74 19.38 -12.91
N PHE A 147 -4.51 19.03 -13.28
CA PHE A 147 -3.33 19.19 -12.43
C PHE A 147 -3.05 20.65 -12.09
N PHE A 148 -3.05 21.52 -13.10
CA PHE A 148 -2.77 22.96 -12.94
C PHE A 148 -3.99 23.79 -12.56
N ARG A 149 -5.10 23.18 -12.12
CA ARG A 149 -6.32 23.91 -11.73
C ARG A 149 -6.09 24.84 -10.54
N ASP A 150 -6.74 26.01 -10.56
CA ASP A 150 -6.84 26.94 -9.42
C ASP A 150 -8.31 27.14 -9.06
N PRO A 151 -8.90 26.30 -8.19
CA PRO A 151 -10.28 26.47 -7.77
C PRO A 151 -10.41 27.63 -6.78
N HIS A 152 -11.45 28.43 -6.93
CA HIS A 152 -11.80 29.47 -5.95
C HIS A 152 -12.11 28.84 -4.59
N ARG A 153 -11.62 29.47 -3.51
CA ARG A 153 -11.77 28.99 -2.13
C ARG A 153 -12.37 30.06 -1.26
N HIS A 154 -13.28 29.63 -0.39
CA HIS A 154 -13.74 30.47 0.70
C HIS A 154 -12.75 30.36 1.85
N VAL A 155 -12.03 31.44 2.13
CA VAL A 155 -11.08 31.51 3.25
C VAL A 155 -11.84 31.90 4.51
N PRO A 156 -11.88 31.05 5.56
CA PRO A 156 -12.50 31.40 6.83
C PRO A 156 -11.97 32.71 7.39
N GLN A 157 -12.86 33.63 7.78
CA GLN A 157 -12.48 34.96 8.26
C GLN A 157 -12.44 35.10 9.79
N GLN A 158 -12.81 34.06 10.54
CA GLN A 158 -12.90 34.15 11.99
C GLN A 158 -11.51 34.40 12.64
N PRO A 159 -11.43 35.25 13.68
CA PRO A 159 -10.19 35.48 14.43
C PRO A 159 -9.71 34.19 15.12
N GLY A 160 -8.39 34.02 15.24
CA GLY A 160 -7.78 32.87 15.92
C GLY A 160 -7.85 31.55 15.15
N LEU A 161 -8.14 31.59 13.85
CA LEU A 161 -8.09 30.42 12.96
C LEU A 161 -6.86 30.44 12.07
N LEU A 162 -6.18 29.30 12.03
CA LEU A 162 -5.09 29.00 11.10
C LEU A 162 -5.57 27.99 10.05
N VAL A 163 -5.33 28.27 8.78
CA VAL A 163 -5.78 27.41 7.66
C VAL A 163 -4.62 26.64 7.03
N SER A 164 -4.93 25.55 6.35
CA SER A 164 -3.93 24.71 5.70
C SER A 164 -3.10 25.51 4.69
N PRO A 165 -1.77 25.36 4.63
CA PRO A 165 -0.97 25.99 3.58
C PRO A 165 -1.03 25.26 2.24
N ALA A 166 -1.60 24.05 2.17
CA ALA A 166 -1.56 23.20 0.98
C ALA A 166 -2.78 22.24 0.89
N ASP A 167 -3.06 21.68 -0.29
CA ASP A 167 -4.01 20.57 -0.42
C ASP A 167 -3.30 19.24 -0.25
N GLY A 168 -3.85 18.34 0.53
CA GLY A 168 -3.23 17.03 0.64
C GLY A 168 -3.86 16.16 1.69
N THR A 169 -3.12 15.13 2.07
CA THR A 169 -3.43 14.30 3.23
C THR A 169 -2.42 14.60 4.32
N VAL A 170 -2.87 14.79 5.56
CA VAL A 170 -2.00 14.95 6.71
C VAL A 170 -1.24 13.64 6.90
N ALA A 171 0.04 13.65 6.59
CA ALA A 171 0.93 12.50 6.67
C ALA A 171 1.52 12.34 8.07
N GLU A 172 1.72 13.43 8.79
CA GLU A 172 2.25 13.43 10.15
C GLU A 172 1.71 14.59 10.98
N VAL A 173 1.61 14.36 12.29
CA VAL A 173 1.40 15.39 13.32
C VAL A 173 2.34 15.02 14.46
N THR A 174 3.46 15.73 14.57
CA THR A 174 4.55 15.38 15.49
C THR A 174 4.82 16.53 16.46
N PRO A 175 4.75 16.32 17.78
CA PRO A 175 5.17 17.31 18.75
C PRO A 175 6.69 17.51 18.69
N ILE A 176 7.13 18.77 18.79
CA ILE A 176 8.51 19.20 18.87
C ILE A 176 8.69 19.86 20.23
N GLU A 177 9.60 19.33 21.05
CA GLU A 177 9.84 19.86 22.41
C GLU A 177 10.29 21.32 22.39
N HIS A 178 11.10 21.70 21.40
CA HIS A 178 11.53 23.08 21.20
C HIS A 178 11.89 23.35 19.73
N ASP A 179 11.21 24.29 19.09
CA ASP A 179 11.59 24.81 17.77
C ASP A 179 12.31 26.17 17.91
N PRO A 180 13.50 26.34 17.30
CA PRO A 180 14.34 27.52 17.50
C PRO A 180 13.75 28.81 16.91
N PHE A 181 12.90 28.74 15.89
CA PHE A 181 12.26 29.92 15.30
C PHE A 181 10.96 30.28 16.00
N VAL A 182 10.15 29.27 16.34
CA VAL A 182 8.91 29.44 17.10
C VAL A 182 9.21 29.88 18.54
N GLY A 183 10.35 29.46 19.11
CA GLY A 183 10.84 29.91 20.42
C GLY A 183 10.28 29.13 21.61
N GLY A 184 9.76 27.92 21.39
CA GLY A 184 9.11 27.11 22.43
C GLY A 184 8.63 25.74 21.90
N PRO A 185 7.81 25.01 22.68
CA PRO A 185 7.17 23.78 22.22
C PRO A 185 6.31 24.05 20.98
N ALA A 186 6.36 23.14 20.01
CA ALA A 186 5.69 23.29 18.73
C ALA A 186 5.09 21.95 18.27
N VAL A 187 4.23 22.00 17.25
CA VAL A 187 3.72 20.83 16.53
C VAL A 187 4.05 21.00 15.06
N ARG A 188 4.69 19.98 14.48
CA ARG A 188 4.93 19.88 13.04
C ARG A 188 3.84 19.05 12.39
N ILE A 189 3.17 19.62 11.41
CA ILE A 189 2.12 19.00 10.62
C ILE A 189 2.63 18.87 9.18
N GLY A 190 2.86 17.63 8.74
CA GLY A 190 3.31 17.33 7.38
C GLY A 190 2.12 16.98 6.49
N ILE A 191 1.99 17.66 5.36
CA ILE A 191 0.91 17.50 4.39
C ILE A 191 1.50 16.92 3.10
N PHE A 192 1.05 15.72 2.72
CA PHE A 192 1.41 15.08 1.46
C PHE A 192 0.44 15.46 0.34
N LEU A 193 0.97 16.05 -0.73
CA LEU A 193 0.22 16.47 -1.91
C LEU A 193 0.38 15.42 -3.02
N SER A 194 -0.65 14.62 -3.27
CA SER A 194 -0.67 13.72 -4.43
C SER A 194 -0.78 14.50 -5.74
N VAL A 195 -0.53 13.85 -6.89
CA VAL A 195 -0.72 14.47 -8.21
C VAL A 195 -2.17 14.89 -8.50
N PHE A 196 -3.14 14.39 -7.75
CA PHE A 196 -4.55 14.78 -7.91
C PHE A 196 -4.95 15.98 -7.04
N ASN A 197 -4.11 16.39 -6.09
CA ASN A 197 -4.36 17.58 -5.27
C ASN A 197 -4.11 18.86 -6.07
N VAL A 198 -4.52 20.01 -5.53
CA VAL A 198 -4.12 21.33 -6.06
C VAL A 198 -2.79 21.72 -5.43
N HIS A 199 -1.78 22.00 -6.25
CA HIS A 199 -0.43 22.22 -5.74
C HIS A 199 -0.10 23.68 -5.41
N ILE A 200 -1.10 24.56 -5.41
CA ILE A 200 -0.95 25.96 -5.01
C ILE A 200 -0.82 26.02 -3.48
N ASN A 201 0.22 26.70 -3.01
CA ASN A 201 0.46 26.96 -1.60
C ASN A 201 -0.07 28.34 -1.19
N ARG A 202 -0.61 28.40 0.04
CA ARG A 202 -1.32 29.57 0.57
C ARG A 202 -0.85 29.93 1.96
N ALA A 203 -0.88 31.21 2.30
CA ALA A 203 -0.49 31.69 3.63
C ALA A 203 -1.49 31.18 4.69
N PRO A 204 -1.03 30.54 5.79
CA PRO A 204 -1.91 29.92 6.78
C PRO A 204 -2.61 30.93 7.70
N VAL A 205 -2.01 32.09 7.90
CA VAL A 205 -2.52 33.19 8.72
C VAL A 205 -2.00 34.51 8.16
N ARG A 206 -2.69 35.61 8.48
CA ARG A 206 -2.21 36.95 8.15
C ARG A 206 -0.88 37.19 8.88
N SER A 207 0.19 37.37 8.13
CA SER A 207 1.55 37.35 8.69
C SER A 207 2.55 38.20 7.91
N GLN A 208 3.57 38.68 8.60
CA GLN A 208 4.77 39.27 8.01
C GLN A 208 5.82 38.17 7.77
N VAL A 209 6.43 38.17 6.59
CA VAL A 209 7.53 37.26 6.24
C VAL A 209 8.82 37.77 6.89
N LEU A 210 9.38 37.03 7.84
CA LEU A 210 10.62 37.45 8.54
C LEU A 210 11.87 36.93 7.85
N ARG A 211 11.82 35.69 7.36
CA ARG A 211 12.98 34.96 6.85
C ARG A 211 12.59 33.91 5.83
N LEU A 212 13.44 33.74 4.82
CA LEU A 212 13.38 32.66 3.85
C LEU A 212 14.71 31.91 3.89
N GLU A 213 14.67 30.58 3.80
CA GLU A 213 15.88 29.76 3.64
C GLU A 213 15.67 28.76 2.52
N TYR A 214 16.57 28.76 1.55
CA TYR A 214 16.52 27.84 0.43
C TYR A 214 17.64 26.80 0.57
N HIS A 215 17.25 25.53 0.59
CA HIS A 215 18.16 24.40 0.64
C HIS A 215 18.00 23.58 -0.64
N PRO A 216 19.00 23.50 -1.52
CA PRO A 216 18.99 22.54 -2.61
C PRO A 216 19.10 21.11 -2.05
N GLY A 217 18.56 20.11 -2.74
CA GLY A 217 18.61 18.73 -2.23
C GLY A 217 18.36 17.64 -3.26
N LEU A 218 18.27 16.39 -2.77
CA LEU A 218 18.42 15.15 -3.55
C LEU A 218 17.12 14.60 -4.15
N PHE A 219 15.97 15.27 -3.97
CA PHE A 219 14.65 14.86 -4.46
C PHE A 219 14.28 13.40 -4.09
N LEU A 220 14.54 12.96 -2.86
CA LEU A 220 14.07 11.69 -2.31
C LEU A 220 12.53 11.63 -2.30
N ASN A 221 11.95 10.46 -2.07
CA ASN A 221 10.49 10.32 -2.00
C ASN A 221 9.93 11.20 -0.87
N ALA A 222 8.95 12.05 -1.19
CA ALA A 222 8.34 13.00 -0.24
C ALA A 222 7.54 12.32 0.90
N LEU A 223 7.36 10.99 0.85
CA LEU A 223 6.79 10.17 1.93
C LEU A 223 7.80 9.83 3.03
N ASP A 224 9.10 9.98 2.78
CA ASP A 224 10.16 9.76 3.77
C ASP A 224 10.32 11.01 4.66
N THR A 225 10.44 10.83 5.96
CA THR A 225 10.73 11.93 6.91
C THR A 225 12.11 12.55 6.70
N GLU A 226 13.10 11.80 6.20
CA GLU A 226 14.42 12.33 5.84
C GLU A 226 14.36 13.30 4.66
N SER A 227 13.29 13.23 3.83
CA SER A 227 13.08 14.13 2.71
C SER A 227 12.96 15.58 3.16
N ALA A 228 12.47 15.83 4.38
CA ALA A 228 12.33 17.18 4.94
C ALA A 228 13.67 17.89 5.18
N ILE A 229 14.75 17.12 5.33
CA ILE A 229 16.10 17.61 5.59
C ILE A 229 16.94 17.58 4.31
N ARG A 230 16.82 16.50 3.52
CA ARG A 230 17.72 16.22 2.39
C ARG A 230 17.19 16.65 1.02
N ASN A 231 15.90 16.91 0.86
CA ASN A 231 15.36 17.35 -0.42
C ASN A 231 15.46 18.85 -0.63
N GLU A 232 15.33 19.27 -1.89
CA GLU A 232 15.13 20.67 -2.21
C GLU A 232 13.94 21.18 -1.41
N ASN A 233 14.19 22.15 -0.54
CA ASN A 233 13.15 22.73 0.29
C ASN A 233 13.34 24.24 0.43
N LEU A 234 12.21 24.92 0.60
CA LEU A 234 12.15 26.33 0.90
C LEU A 234 11.43 26.50 2.24
N TRP A 235 12.19 26.95 3.23
CA TRP A 235 11.71 27.27 4.56
C TRP A 235 11.26 28.73 4.61
N ILE A 236 10.06 28.97 5.14
CA ILE A 236 9.42 30.29 5.21
C ILE A 236 9.02 30.58 6.66
N GLY A 237 9.68 31.56 7.26
CA GLY A 237 9.41 32.03 8.62
C GLY A 237 8.41 33.18 8.61
N LEU A 238 7.28 32.98 9.28
CA LEU A 238 6.16 33.91 9.33
C LEU A 238 5.91 34.36 10.78
N GLN A 239 5.57 35.63 10.96
CA GLN A 239 5.07 36.16 12.23
C GLN A 239 3.65 36.70 12.06
N SER A 240 2.70 36.23 12.88
CA SER A 240 1.34 36.75 12.87
C SER A 240 1.34 38.23 13.23
N VAL A 241 0.61 39.02 12.45
CA VAL A 241 0.33 40.44 12.73
C VAL A 241 -0.96 40.62 13.55
N GLU A 242 -1.65 39.52 13.84
CA GLU A 242 -2.85 39.47 14.67
C GLU A 242 -2.51 38.85 16.04
N ALA A 243 -3.12 39.34 17.12
CA ALA A 243 -2.89 38.82 18.46
C ALA A 243 -3.45 37.39 18.64
N PRO A 244 -2.70 36.45 19.27
CA PRO A 244 -1.36 36.63 19.82
C PRO A 244 -0.28 36.64 18.71
N GLU A 245 0.73 37.49 18.86
CA GLU A 245 1.88 37.57 17.94
C GLU A 245 2.74 36.30 18.04
N CYS A 246 2.35 35.27 17.31
CA CYS A 246 3.05 33.99 17.27
C CYS A 246 3.79 33.79 15.95
N ARG A 247 4.83 32.96 16.01
CA ARG A 247 5.66 32.61 14.87
C ARG A 247 5.27 31.24 14.33
N TYR A 248 5.32 31.10 13.02
CA TYR A 248 4.94 29.90 12.29
C TYR A 248 5.96 29.64 11.18
N VAL A 249 6.09 28.37 10.81
CA VAL A 249 6.92 27.97 9.66
C VAL A 249 6.06 27.27 8.63
N VAL A 250 6.23 27.66 7.37
CA VAL A 250 5.77 26.88 6.23
C VAL A 250 7.00 26.41 5.45
N ARG A 251 7.13 25.10 5.23
CA ARG A 251 8.23 24.53 4.46
C ARG A 251 7.69 23.82 3.23
N GLN A 252 8.05 24.30 2.04
CA GLN A 252 7.78 23.61 0.78
C GLN A 252 8.91 22.60 0.55
N ILE A 253 8.59 21.32 0.31
CA ILE A 253 9.58 20.27 0.10
C ILE A 253 9.29 19.59 -1.24
N ALA A 254 10.22 19.73 -2.17
CA ALA A 254 10.18 19.06 -3.47
C ALA A 254 10.50 17.55 -3.29
N GLY A 255 9.91 16.68 -4.11
CA GLY A 255 10.03 15.23 -4.02
C GLY A 255 10.53 14.60 -5.33
N LEU A 256 10.66 13.27 -5.38
CA LEU A 256 11.17 12.53 -6.55
C LEU A 256 10.51 12.91 -7.89
N ILE A 257 9.19 13.09 -7.89
CA ILE A 257 8.41 13.52 -9.05
C ILE A 257 8.36 15.06 -9.11
N ALA A 258 8.32 15.71 -7.95
CA ALA A 258 8.19 17.15 -7.82
C ALA A 258 9.54 17.85 -7.76
N ARG A 259 10.05 18.26 -8.91
CA ARG A 259 11.42 18.76 -9.00
C ARG A 259 11.57 20.27 -8.82
N ARG A 260 10.48 21.01 -8.56
CA ARG A 260 10.49 22.48 -8.61
C ARG A 260 9.56 23.12 -7.58
N ILE A 261 10.15 23.95 -6.73
CA ILE A 261 9.43 24.86 -5.85
C ILE A 261 9.31 26.23 -6.52
N VAL A 262 8.13 26.83 -6.41
CA VAL A 262 7.86 28.21 -6.83
C VAL A 262 7.38 28.98 -5.60
N CYS A 263 8.03 30.10 -5.29
CA CYS A 263 7.66 30.97 -4.18
C CYS A 263 7.99 32.43 -4.50
N GLU A 264 6.99 33.30 -4.45
CA GLU A 264 7.12 34.71 -4.82
C GLU A 264 7.26 35.67 -3.63
N LEU A 265 7.22 35.15 -2.40
CA LEU A 265 7.37 35.94 -1.18
C LEU A 265 8.75 36.60 -1.09
N ARG A 266 8.78 37.78 -0.47
CA ARG A 266 10.02 38.48 -0.06
C ARG A 266 10.03 38.75 1.44
N PRO A 267 11.21 38.78 2.09
CA PRO A 267 11.31 39.21 3.48
C PRO A 267 10.75 40.63 3.68
N GLY A 268 10.02 40.84 4.76
CA GLY A 268 9.35 42.08 5.15
C GLY A 268 7.94 42.25 4.58
N GLU A 269 7.50 41.43 3.64
CA GLU A 269 6.17 41.48 3.04
C GLU A 269 5.09 41.00 4.03
N ILE A 270 3.93 41.66 4.01
CA ILE A 270 2.75 41.26 4.79
C ILE A 270 1.79 40.57 3.84
N VAL A 271 1.38 39.36 4.18
CA VAL A 271 0.44 38.54 3.41
C VAL A 271 -0.84 38.27 4.18
N GLU A 272 -1.97 38.30 3.48
CA GLU A 272 -3.27 37.98 4.05
C GLU A 272 -3.48 36.45 4.17
N ARG A 273 -4.33 36.02 5.11
CA ARG A 273 -4.67 34.60 5.25
C ARG A 273 -5.26 34.06 3.95
N GLY A 274 -4.78 32.89 3.51
CA GLY A 274 -5.19 32.24 2.27
C GLY A 274 -4.57 32.84 0.99
N HIS A 275 -3.73 33.88 1.10
CA HIS A 275 -3.00 34.47 -0.03
C HIS A 275 -2.14 33.42 -0.74
N LYS A 276 -2.27 33.32 -2.06
CA LYS A 276 -1.49 32.38 -2.89
C LYS A 276 -0.07 32.92 -3.03
N PHE A 277 0.93 32.17 -2.60
CA PHE A 277 2.31 32.65 -2.62
C PHE A 277 3.26 31.79 -3.46
N GLY A 278 2.79 30.64 -3.94
CA GLY A 278 3.64 29.70 -4.65
C GLY A 278 2.93 28.42 -5.04
N MET A 279 3.70 27.51 -5.62
CA MET A 279 3.25 26.14 -5.88
C MET A 279 4.43 25.18 -5.88
N ILE A 280 4.16 23.89 -5.70
CA ILE A 280 5.15 22.83 -5.91
C ILE A 280 4.74 22.01 -7.14
N LYS A 281 5.55 21.99 -8.19
CA LYS A 281 5.16 21.33 -9.44
C LYS A 281 5.31 19.82 -9.31
N PHE A 282 4.21 19.08 -9.42
CA PHE A 282 4.03 17.63 -9.23
C PHE A 282 4.11 17.16 -7.76
N GLY A 283 3.70 15.92 -7.46
CA GLY A 283 3.40 15.44 -6.09
C GLY A 283 4.56 15.58 -5.09
N SER A 284 4.29 16.24 -3.96
CA SER A 284 5.31 16.77 -3.02
C SER A 284 4.81 16.82 -1.57
N ARG A 285 5.56 17.48 -0.68
CA ARG A 285 5.22 17.64 0.74
C ARG A 285 5.29 19.12 1.15
N THR A 286 4.35 19.54 2.00
CA THR A 286 4.38 20.85 2.67
C THR A 286 4.30 20.63 4.16
N GLU A 287 5.22 21.22 4.93
CA GLU A 287 5.17 21.19 6.40
C GLU A 287 4.70 22.53 6.95
N LEU A 288 3.91 22.44 8.02
CA LEU A 288 3.47 23.55 8.83
C LEU A 288 3.94 23.32 10.26
N ILE A 289 4.71 24.24 10.82
CA ILE A 289 5.12 24.19 12.24
C ILE A 289 4.37 25.30 12.97
N VAL A 290 3.63 24.92 14.00
CA VAL A 290 2.80 25.81 14.84
C VAL A 290 3.24 25.73 16.30
N PRO A 291 3.09 26.80 17.11
CA PRO A 291 3.33 26.74 18.55
C PRO A 291 2.38 25.77 19.26
N HIS A 292 2.85 25.12 20.32
CA HIS A 292 2.06 24.23 21.17
C HIS A 292 1.98 24.78 22.60
N ASP A 293 1.02 25.69 22.82
CA ASP A 293 0.67 26.26 24.12
C ASP A 293 -0.73 25.82 24.57
N ASP A 294 -1.10 26.09 25.83
CA ASP A 294 -2.38 25.67 26.43
C ASP A 294 -3.63 26.19 25.69
N ASP A 295 -3.47 27.24 24.88
CA ASP A 295 -4.54 27.86 24.07
C ASP A 295 -4.65 27.27 22.65
N CYS A 296 -3.70 26.42 22.23
CA CYS A 296 -3.60 25.83 20.90
C CYS A 296 -4.35 24.49 20.81
N GLU A 297 -5.42 24.44 20.00
CA GLU A 297 -6.12 23.21 19.67
C GLU A 297 -5.89 22.84 18.19
N VAL A 298 -5.00 21.87 17.94
CA VAL A 298 -4.80 21.28 16.62
C VAL A 298 -6.06 20.48 16.22
N LYS A 299 -6.68 20.87 15.10
CA LYS A 299 -7.97 20.32 14.64
C LYS A 299 -7.86 19.14 13.69
N VAL A 300 -6.65 18.85 13.20
CA VAL A 300 -6.39 17.81 12.20
C VAL A 300 -5.61 16.64 12.80
N LYS A 301 -5.81 15.46 12.22
CA LYS A 301 -5.14 14.20 12.59
C LYS A 301 -4.49 13.57 11.37
N VAL A 302 -3.53 12.67 11.60
CA VAL A 302 -2.90 11.88 10.53
C VAL A 302 -3.98 11.10 9.77
N GLY A 303 -3.98 11.23 8.44
CA GLY A 303 -4.97 10.68 7.53
C GLY A 303 -6.03 11.67 7.04
N ASP A 304 -6.19 12.83 7.68
CA ASP A 304 -7.19 13.83 7.28
C ASP A 304 -6.85 14.44 5.92
N ARG A 305 -7.87 14.67 5.10
CA ARG A 305 -7.73 15.43 3.85
C ARG A 305 -7.92 16.92 4.11
N VAL A 306 -6.94 17.71 3.71
CA VAL A 306 -6.92 19.16 3.91
C VAL A 306 -6.92 19.89 2.57
N GLN A 307 -7.53 21.08 2.56
CA GLN A 307 -7.56 22.01 1.44
C GLN A 307 -6.89 23.33 1.84
N GLY A 308 -5.87 23.74 1.09
CA GLY A 308 -5.12 24.96 1.35
C GLY A 308 -6.01 26.20 1.43
N GLY A 309 -5.84 27.05 2.43
CA GLY A 309 -6.64 28.26 2.61
C GLY A 309 -8.08 28.03 3.08
N ALA A 310 -8.57 26.79 3.19
CA ALA A 310 -9.96 26.49 3.56
C ALA A 310 -10.08 25.62 4.81
N THR A 311 -9.30 24.53 4.90
CA THR A 311 -9.34 23.64 6.08
C THR A 311 -8.67 24.30 7.27
N ILE A 312 -9.34 24.29 8.42
CA ILE A 312 -8.83 24.80 9.69
C ILE A 312 -7.85 23.77 10.27
N MET A 313 -6.59 24.18 10.47
CA MET A 313 -5.52 23.33 11.03
C MET A 313 -5.43 23.48 12.55
N GLU A 314 -5.59 24.70 13.03
CA GLU A 314 -5.51 25.06 14.43
C GLU A 314 -6.64 26.06 14.72
N ARG A 315 -7.25 25.89 15.89
CA ARG A 315 -8.11 26.90 16.50
C ARG A 315 -7.51 27.30 17.82
N ARG A 316 -7.28 28.59 18.02
CA ARG A 316 -6.99 29.13 19.34
C ARG A 316 -8.29 29.42 20.08
N ASN A 317 -8.48 28.79 21.23
CA ASN A 317 -9.74 28.84 21.96
C ASN A 317 -9.91 30.20 22.66
N ARG A 318 -10.82 31.02 22.15
CA ARG A 318 -11.80 31.69 23.01
C ARG A 318 -13.12 30.95 22.83
N ALA A 319 -13.60 30.36 23.93
CA ALA A 319 -14.67 29.37 23.97
C ALA A 319 -15.87 29.71 23.06
N MET A 320 -16.27 28.77 22.19
CA MET A 320 -17.67 28.44 21.84
C MET A 320 -17.71 27.21 20.89
N ARG A 321 -18.58 26.24 21.23
CA ARG A 321 -18.88 25.00 20.48
C ARG A 321 -19.82 25.29 19.29
N PRO A 322 -19.68 24.61 18.13
CA PRO A 322 -20.70 24.65 17.08
C PRO A 322 -21.43 23.31 16.85
N LEU A 323 -22.59 23.44 16.19
CA LEU A 323 -23.63 22.46 15.89
C LEU A 323 -23.27 21.49 14.75
N ARG A 324 -23.82 20.26 14.80
CA ARG A 324 -23.73 19.25 13.73
C ARG A 324 -24.64 19.61 12.55
N THR A 325 -24.09 19.64 11.34
CA THR A 325 -24.82 19.77 10.07
C THR A 325 -25.15 18.37 9.53
N VAL A 326 -26.36 18.21 8.99
CA VAL A 326 -26.81 16.99 8.30
C VAL A 326 -26.32 17.04 6.85
N ASN A 327 -25.61 16.01 6.39
CA ASN A 327 -25.05 15.93 5.03
C ASN A 327 -26.11 15.44 4.02
N VAL A 328 -26.36 16.23 2.97
CA VAL A 328 -27.40 16.00 1.93
C VAL A 328 -26.90 15.09 0.79
N LEU A 329 -25.59 14.96 0.61
CA LEU A 329 -25.00 14.35 -0.59
C LEU A 329 -25.20 12.82 -0.71
N PRO A 330 -24.99 11.99 0.34
CA PRO A 330 -25.27 10.55 0.24
C PRO A 330 -26.73 10.28 -0.12
N THR A 331 -27.65 10.95 0.58
CA THR A 331 -29.10 10.88 0.31
C THR A 331 -29.47 11.19 -1.15
N MET A 332 -28.73 12.08 -1.84
CA MET A 332 -28.96 12.36 -3.26
C MET A 332 -28.56 11.19 -4.18
N PHE A 333 -27.50 10.46 -3.85
CA PHE A 333 -27.06 9.29 -4.63
C PHE A 333 -27.99 8.09 -4.38
N THR A 334 -28.46 7.89 -3.15
CA THR A 334 -29.52 6.91 -2.83
C THR A 334 -30.79 7.19 -3.63
N LEU A 335 -31.21 8.47 -3.72
CA LEU A 335 -32.35 8.86 -4.55
C LEU A 335 -32.06 8.71 -6.05
N GLY A 336 -30.80 8.85 -6.48
CA GLY A 336 -30.36 8.58 -7.85
C GLY A 336 -30.56 7.12 -8.27
N ASN A 337 -30.25 6.18 -7.37
CA ASN A 337 -30.56 4.76 -7.52
C ASN A 337 -32.07 4.56 -7.77
N LEU A 338 -32.93 5.10 -6.89
CA LEU A 338 -34.39 5.01 -7.00
C LEU A 338 -34.93 5.58 -8.33
N VAL A 339 -34.40 6.73 -8.76
CA VAL A 339 -34.78 7.36 -10.04
C VAL A 339 -34.46 6.44 -11.21
N CYS A 340 -33.30 5.79 -11.20
CA CYS A 340 -32.92 4.82 -12.24
C CYS A 340 -33.85 3.61 -12.25
N GLY A 341 -34.19 3.04 -11.08
CA GLY A 341 -35.16 1.95 -10.95
C GLY A 341 -36.55 2.33 -11.45
N PHE A 342 -37.05 3.52 -11.10
CA PHE A 342 -38.33 4.04 -11.59
C PHE A 342 -38.35 4.18 -13.11
N PHE A 343 -37.33 4.83 -13.69
CA PHE A 343 -37.26 4.98 -15.14
C PHE A 343 -37.06 3.65 -15.87
N ALA A 344 -36.37 2.68 -15.28
CA ALA A 344 -36.27 1.33 -15.83
C ALA A 344 -37.65 0.66 -15.97
N ILE A 345 -38.52 0.82 -14.96
CA ILE A 345 -39.91 0.32 -14.99
C ILE A 345 -40.73 1.09 -16.05
N VAL A 346 -40.63 2.42 -16.09
CA VAL A 346 -41.35 3.25 -17.08
C VAL A 346 -40.98 2.87 -18.51
N VAL A 347 -39.69 2.65 -18.78
CA VAL A 347 -39.20 2.26 -20.10
C VAL A 347 -39.66 0.84 -20.45
N ALA A 348 -39.59 -0.12 -19.51
CA ALA A 348 -40.09 -1.48 -19.73
C ALA A 348 -41.62 -1.52 -19.91
N ALA A 349 -42.36 -0.58 -19.33
CA ALA A 349 -43.82 -0.48 -19.45
C ALA A 349 -44.27 0.02 -20.83
N ARG A 350 -43.38 0.62 -21.64
CA ARG A 350 -43.67 1.02 -23.02
C ARG A 350 -43.77 -0.15 -23.98
N VAL A 351 -43.24 -1.31 -23.59
CA VAL A 351 -43.43 -2.56 -24.32
C VAL A 351 -44.82 -3.05 -23.96
N ASP A 352 -45.76 -3.05 -24.92
CA ASP A 352 -47.16 -3.44 -24.70
C ASP A 352 -47.30 -4.97 -24.54
N VAL A 353 -48.41 -5.58 -25.00
CA VAL A 353 -48.65 -7.03 -24.88
C VAL A 353 -47.43 -7.80 -25.41
N PRO A 354 -46.86 -8.75 -24.66
CA PRO A 354 -45.74 -9.56 -25.12
C PRO A 354 -46.17 -10.37 -26.35
N ASP A 355 -45.83 -9.87 -27.54
CA ASP A 355 -46.01 -10.55 -28.81
C ASP A 355 -44.81 -11.50 -29.03
N PRO A 356 -45.02 -12.82 -29.18
CA PRO A 356 -43.99 -13.79 -29.58
C PRO A 356 -43.13 -13.33 -30.77
N GLN A 357 -43.73 -12.59 -31.72
CA GLN A 357 -43.01 -12.09 -32.90
C GLN A 357 -42.30 -10.77 -32.63
N MET A 358 -42.69 -10.01 -31.60
CA MET A 358 -42.15 -8.70 -31.19
C MET A 358 -41.69 -7.88 -32.41
N THR A 359 -42.66 -7.60 -33.27
CA THR A 359 -42.44 -7.10 -34.63
C THR A 359 -41.93 -5.66 -34.68
N ASP A 360 -42.03 -4.90 -33.58
CA ASP A 360 -41.49 -3.55 -33.45
C ASP A 360 -40.05 -3.57 -32.89
N PRO A 361 -39.03 -3.14 -33.67
CA PRO A 361 -37.63 -3.06 -33.21
C PRO A 361 -37.44 -2.14 -32.00
N THR A 362 -38.36 -1.21 -31.75
CA THR A 362 -38.29 -0.27 -30.63
C THR A 362 -38.52 -0.97 -29.29
N ASP A 363 -39.24 -2.09 -29.24
CA ASP A 363 -39.50 -2.83 -28.00
C ASP A 363 -38.23 -3.47 -27.42
N TRP A 364 -37.39 -4.08 -28.26
CA TRP A 364 -36.09 -4.60 -27.84
C TRP A 364 -35.16 -3.49 -27.38
N THR A 365 -35.26 -2.32 -28.02
CA THR A 365 -34.51 -1.12 -27.63
C THR A 365 -34.95 -0.62 -26.25
N ASN A 366 -36.26 -0.65 -25.97
CA ASN A 366 -36.81 -0.30 -24.65
C ASN A 366 -36.37 -1.31 -23.56
N CYS A 367 -36.40 -2.62 -23.85
CA CYS A 367 -35.88 -3.64 -22.92
C CYS A 367 -34.38 -3.46 -22.62
N MET A 368 -33.57 -3.17 -23.65
CA MET A 368 -32.14 -2.87 -23.51
C MET A 368 -31.93 -1.59 -22.68
N LEU A 369 -32.68 -0.52 -22.94
CA LEU A 369 -32.56 0.74 -22.22
C LEU A 369 -32.97 0.59 -20.74
N SER A 370 -34.02 -0.19 -20.45
CA SER A 370 -34.42 -0.57 -19.10
C SER A 370 -33.30 -1.32 -18.37
N ALA A 371 -32.65 -2.27 -19.04
CA ALA A 371 -31.50 -2.99 -18.49
C ALA A 371 -30.30 -2.08 -18.20
N CYS A 372 -29.99 -1.14 -19.10
CA CYS A 372 -28.94 -0.14 -18.88
C CYS A 372 -29.23 0.75 -17.66
N LEU A 373 -30.49 1.12 -17.43
CA LEU A 373 -30.90 1.90 -16.26
C LEU A 373 -30.76 1.10 -14.95
N ILE A 374 -31.04 -0.21 -14.96
CA ILE A 374 -30.77 -1.10 -13.81
C ILE A 374 -29.27 -1.17 -13.52
N LEU A 375 -28.43 -1.29 -14.54
CA LEU A 375 -26.97 -1.28 -14.36
C LEU A 375 -26.45 0.08 -13.86
N LEU A 376 -27.04 1.18 -14.33
CA LEU A 376 -26.73 2.52 -13.84
C LEU A 376 -27.15 2.70 -12.36
N ALA A 377 -28.28 2.11 -11.96
CA ALA A 377 -28.72 2.06 -10.56
C ALA A 377 -27.68 1.36 -9.66
N MET A 378 -27.06 0.27 -10.13
CA MET A 378 -25.96 -0.42 -9.43
C MET A 378 -24.73 0.48 -9.23
N VAL A 379 -24.47 1.39 -10.18
CA VAL A 379 -23.37 2.37 -10.05
C VAL A 379 -23.69 3.41 -8.98
N PHE A 380 -24.92 3.94 -8.96
CA PHE A 380 -25.34 4.89 -7.93
C PHE A 380 -25.33 4.29 -6.52
N ASP A 381 -25.82 3.05 -6.37
CA ASP A 381 -25.75 2.27 -5.13
C ASP A 381 -24.31 2.08 -4.63
N ALA A 382 -23.41 1.62 -5.51
CA ALA A 382 -22.01 1.42 -5.17
C ALA A 382 -21.27 2.72 -4.79
N LEU A 383 -21.69 3.86 -5.34
CA LEU A 383 -21.16 5.19 -5.03
C LEU A 383 -21.73 5.76 -3.74
N ASP A 384 -23.01 5.55 -3.44
CA ASP A 384 -23.65 6.02 -2.20
C ASP A 384 -23.00 5.38 -0.97
N GLY A 385 -22.87 4.05 -0.96
CA GLY A 385 -22.18 3.35 0.13
C GLY A 385 -20.73 3.81 0.32
N GLN A 386 -20.07 4.33 -0.72
CA GLN A 386 -18.74 4.94 -0.59
C GLN A 386 -18.81 6.37 -0.04
N LEU A 387 -19.77 7.18 -0.50
CA LEU A 387 -19.97 8.56 -0.07
C LEU A 387 -20.42 8.65 1.40
N ALA A 388 -21.28 7.74 1.86
CA ALA A 388 -21.66 7.63 3.28
C ALA A 388 -20.45 7.35 4.19
N ARG A 389 -19.62 6.37 3.81
CA ARG A 389 -18.36 6.03 4.51
C ARG A 389 -17.32 7.15 4.47
N LEU A 390 -17.26 7.91 3.37
CA LEU A 390 -16.38 9.08 3.22
C LEU A 390 -16.87 10.29 4.03
N ALA A 391 -18.18 10.44 4.19
CA ALA A 391 -18.80 11.54 4.90
C ALA A 391 -18.92 11.30 6.42
N GLY A 392 -18.72 10.06 6.89
CA GLY A 392 -18.82 9.68 8.30
C GLY A 392 -20.23 9.87 8.87
N THR A 393 -21.25 9.77 8.02
CA THR A 393 -22.66 10.00 8.35
C THR A 393 -23.50 8.75 8.08
N ASP A 394 -23.25 7.68 8.83
CA ASP A 394 -24.19 6.57 8.89
C ASP A 394 -25.36 6.99 9.79
N SER A 395 -26.50 7.28 9.17
CA SER A 395 -27.75 7.59 9.89
C SER A 395 -28.75 6.46 9.66
N ASP A 396 -29.47 6.06 10.71
CA ASP A 396 -30.48 5.00 10.63
C ASP A 396 -31.54 5.27 9.54
N PHE A 397 -31.86 6.55 9.32
CA PHE A 397 -32.76 6.97 8.24
C PHE A 397 -32.17 6.70 6.85
N GLY A 398 -30.87 6.95 6.65
CA GLY A 398 -30.17 6.68 5.39
C GLY A 398 -30.14 5.18 5.06
N ALA A 399 -29.85 4.33 6.04
CA ALA A 399 -29.85 2.87 5.87
C ALA A 399 -31.24 2.31 5.53
N GLN A 400 -32.31 2.85 6.12
CA GLN A 400 -33.68 2.48 5.79
C GLN A 400 -34.10 2.96 4.40
N LEU A 401 -33.71 4.19 4.03
CA LEU A 401 -33.99 4.75 2.70
C LEU A 401 -33.29 3.95 1.60
N ASP A 402 -32.04 3.55 1.82
CA ASP A 402 -31.24 2.72 0.92
C ASP A 402 -31.92 1.38 0.61
N SER A 403 -32.33 0.66 1.67
CA SER A 403 -33.06 -0.60 1.53
C SER A 403 -34.39 -0.44 0.76
N LEU A 404 -35.09 0.68 0.92
CA LEU A 404 -36.33 0.97 0.17
C LEU A 404 -36.05 1.25 -1.32
N CYS A 405 -34.96 1.97 -1.62
CA CYS A 405 -34.56 2.27 -2.99
C CYS A 405 -34.12 1.00 -3.74
N ASP A 406 -33.37 0.13 -3.06
CA ASP A 406 -32.91 -1.15 -3.60
C ASP A 406 -34.04 -2.14 -3.92
N VAL A 407 -35.10 -2.16 -3.12
CA VAL A 407 -36.29 -2.97 -3.44
C VAL A 407 -36.87 -2.54 -4.78
N VAL A 408 -36.92 -1.24 -5.08
CA VAL A 408 -37.44 -0.74 -6.36
C VAL A 408 -36.48 -1.06 -7.51
N SER A 409 -35.20 -0.72 -7.36
CA SER A 409 -34.21 -0.82 -8.44
C SER A 409 -33.71 -2.22 -8.74
N PHE A 410 -33.57 -3.06 -7.72
CA PHE A 410 -33.00 -4.41 -7.84
C PHE A 410 -34.00 -5.53 -7.57
N GLY A 411 -35.15 -5.21 -6.97
CA GLY A 411 -36.28 -6.13 -6.81
C GLY A 411 -37.31 -5.96 -7.93
N VAL A 412 -38.00 -4.82 -7.95
CA VAL A 412 -39.19 -4.59 -8.80
C VAL A 412 -38.81 -4.37 -10.27
N ALA A 413 -37.83 -3.53 -10.58
CA ALA A 413 -37.47 -3.22 -11.96
C ALA A 413 -36.99 -4.45 -12.77
N PRO A 414 -36.10 -5.33 -12.25
CA PRO A 414 -35.69 -6.54 -12.96
C PRO A 414 -36.81 -7.57 -13.09
N ALA A 415 -37.67 -7.69 -12.07
CA ALA A 415 -38.84 -8.58 -12.12
C ALA A 415 -39.85 -8.13 -13.19
N PHE A 416 -40.04 -6.82 -13.34
CA PHE A 416 -40.89 -6.26 -14.38
C PHE A 416 -40.26 -6.43 -15.78
N LEU A 417 -38.94 -6.23 -15.90
CA LEU A 417 -38.18 -6.46 -17.13
C LEU A 417 -38.23 -7.93 -17.58
N LEU A 418 -38.15 -8.88 -16.64
CA LEU A 418 -38.23 -10.33 -16.93
C LEU A 418 -39.47 -10.71 -17.74
N VAL A 419 -40.62 -10.15 -17.36
CA VAL A 419 -41.91 -10.42 -18.04
C VAL A 419 -41.90 -9.94 -19.50
N LYS A 420 -41.09 -8.92 -19.80
CA LYS A 420 -40.98 -8.29 -21.13
C LYS A 420 -39.95 -8.97 -22.03
N ILE A 421 -38.88 -9.53 -21.47
CA ILE A 421 -37.80 -10.17 -22.24
C ILE A 421 -38.04 -11.66 -22.57
N CYS A 422 -39.13 -12.26 -22.07
CA CYS A 422 -39.54 -13.65 -22.37
C CYS A 422 -40.94 -13.72 -23.01
N PRO A 423 -41.20 -13.05 -24.15
CA PRO A 423 -42.54 -12.97 -24.74
C PRO A 423 -43.18 -14.34 -25.01
N ASP A 424 -42.43 -15.34 -25.49
CA ASP A 424 -42.97 -16.68 -25.78
C ASP A 424 -43.50 -17.38 -24.53
N PHE A 425 -42.73 -17.32 -23.44
CA PHE A 425 -43.11 -17.90 -22.16
C PHE A 425 -44.25 -17.10 -21.51
N THR A 426 -44.20 -15.77 -21.56
CA THR A 426 -45.24 -14.91 -20.99
C THR A 426 -46.57 -15.08 -21.73
N TYR A 427 -46.55 -15.32 -23.04
CA TYR A 427 -47.74 -15.57 -23.84
C TYR A 427 -48.42 -16.90 -23.47
N LEU A 428 -47.64 -17.97 -23.31
CA LEU A 428 -48.14 -19.31 -22.97
C LEU A 428 -48.47 -19.49 -21.47
N HIS A 429 -47.75 -18.79 -20.59
CA HIS A 429 -47.76 -18.98 -19.14
C HIS A 429 -47.93 -17.66 -18.37
N ARG A 430 -48.95 -16.89 -18.78
CA ARG A 430 -49.19 -15.52 -18.31
C ARG A 430 -49.24 -15.40 -16.80
N GLU A 431 -49.96 -16.28 -16.10
CA GLU A 431 -50.08 -16.20 -14.64
C GLU A 431 -48.81 -16.68 -13.92
N GLN A 432 -48.12 -17.68 -14.47
CA GLN A 432 -46.93 -18.27 -13.84
C GLN A 432 -45.72 -17.31 -13.88
N VAL A 433 -45.54 -16.53 -14.95
CA VAL A 433 -44.39 -15.60 -15.03
C VAL A 433 -44.52 -14.45 -14.03
N TRP A 434 -45.75 -13.97 -13.77
CA TRP A 434 -46.02 -12.96 -12.75
C TRP A 434 -45.83 -13.52 -11.34
N LEU A 435 -46.15 -14.80 -11.10
CA LEU A 435 -45.86 -15.46 -9.84
C LEU A 435 -44.34 -15.59 -9.59
N ILE A 436 -43.56 -15.91 -10.62
CA ILE A 436 -42.10 -15.95 -10.56
C ILE A 436 -41.53 -14.56 -10.28
N ALA A 437 -42.00 -13.53 -10.99
CA ALA A 437 -41.61 -12.14 -10.77
C ALA A 437 -41.93 -11.67 -9.35
N ALA A 438 -43.13 -11.97 -8.83
CA ALA A 438 -43.52 -11.66 -7.46
C ALA A 438 -42.64 -12.38 -6.42
N THR A 439 -42.27 -13.64 -6.69
CA THR A 439 -41.37 -14.41 -5.83
C THR A 439 -39.98 -13.78 -5.78
N TYR A 440 -39.45 -13.33 -6.93
CA TYR A 440 -38.17 -12.62 -6.99
C TYR A 440 -38.20 -11.33 -6.15
N VAL A 441 -39.25 -10.52 -6.27
CA VAL A 441 -39.42 -9.29 -5.47
C VAL A 441 -39.48 -9.60 -3.97
N ALA A 442 -40.24 -10.63 -3.57
CA ALA A 442 -40.35 -11.04 -2.18
C ALA A 442 -38.99 -11.49 -1.60
N CYS A 443 -38.23 -12.27 -2.37
CA CYS A 443 -36.89 -12.72 -1.98
C CYS A 443 -35.88 -11.56 -1.89
N ALA A 444 -35.94 -10.58 -2.80
CA ALA A 444 -35.10 -9.38 -2.73
C ALA A 444 -35.41 -8.54 -1.47
N ALA A 445 -36.69 -8.35 -1.15
CA ALA A 445 -37.12 -7.63 0.05
C ALA A 445 -36.70 -8.35 1.34
N LEU A 446 -36.89 -9.68 1.42
CA LEU A 446 -36.47 -10.49 2.57
C LEU A 446 -34.95 -10.46 2.77
N ARG A 447 -34.19 -10.50 1.67
CA ARG A 447 -32.73 -10.37 1.71
C ARG A 447 -32.32 -9.04 2.32
N LEU A 448 -32.85 -7.93 1.80
CA LEU A 448 -32.50 -6.58 2.25
C LEU A 448 -32.86 -6.40 3.72
N ALA A 449 -34.06 -6.82 4.13
CA ALA A 449 -34.48 -6.80 5.52
C ALA A 449 -33.56 -7.62 6.44
N ARG A 450 -33.13 -8.82 6.01
CA ARG A 450 -32.16 -9.64 6.76
C ARG A 450 -30.80 -8.94 6.87
N PHE A 451 -30.33 -8.33 5.79
CA PHE A 451 -29.06 -7.62 5.76
C PHE A 451 -29.05 -6.44 6.75
N THR A 452 -30.10 -5.62 6.77
CA THR A 452 -30.23 -4.49 7.70
C THR A 452 -30.24 -4.93 9.18
N VAL A 453 -30.76 -6.13 9.47
CA VAL A 453 -30.86 -6.66 10.85
C VAL A 453 -29.60 -7.40 11.30
N GLU A 454 -28.87 -8.07 10.39
CA GLU A 454 -27.69 -8.88 10.72
C GLU A 454 -26.38 -8.09 10.81
N THR A 455 -26.29 -6.88 10.26
CA THR A 455 -25.06 -6.05 10.32
C THR A 455 -24.90 -5.36 11.68
N THR A 456 -23.88 -5.74 12.45
CA THR A 456 -23.40 -4.98 13.64
C THR A 456 -22.01 -4.39 13.38
N GLU A 457 -21.65 -3.28 14.06
CA GLU A 457 -20.49 -2.41 13.77
C GLU A 457 -19.08 -3.06 13.77
N ASP A 458 -18.95 -4.35 14.08
CA ASP A 458 -17.67 -5.03 14.35
C ASP A 458 -17.39 -6.29 13.49
N ASP A 459 -18.15 -6.55 12.42
CA ASP A 459 -17.94 -7.74 11.56
C ASP A 459 -17.03 -7.48 10.34
N ASP A 460 -16.08 -8.40 10.10
CA ASP A 460 -15.14 -8.39 8.97
C ASP A 460 -15.88 -8.56 7.62
N HIS A 461 -16.23 -7.44 6.98
CA HIS A 461 -17.03 -7.36 5.74
C HIS A 461 -16.33 -7.85 4.45
N GLN A 462 -15.88 -9.10 4.40
CA GLN A 462 -15.28 -9.70 3.19
C GLN A 462 -16.26 -10.59 2.38
N MET A 463 -17.32 -11.11 3.02
CA MET A 463 -18.28 -12.04 2.42
C MET A 463 -19.73 -11.70 2.81
N PHE A 464 -20.67 -11.81 1.87
CA PHE A 464 -22.12 -11.72 2.07
C PHE A 464 -22.74 -13.10 2.31
N ARG A 465 -23.78 -13.19 3.15
CA ARG A 465 -24.66 -14.38 3.23
C ARG A 465 -25.85 -14.24 2.28
N GLY A 466 -25.90 -15.11 1.27
CA GLY A 466 -26.82 -15.07 0.14
C GLY A 466 -26.36 -14.14 -0.99
N LEU A 467 -26.92 -14.32 -2.19
CA LEU A 467 -26.58 -13.55 -3.40
C LEU A 467 -27.01 -12.07 -3.34
N PRO A 468 -26.10 -11.08 -3.50
CA PRO A 468 -26.42 -9.65 -3.55
C PRO A 468 -27.54 -9.28 -4.53
N SER A 469 -28.50 -8.46 -4.08
CA SER A 469 -29.61 -7.95 -4.90
C SER A 469 -29.13 -7.21 -6.15
N PRO A 470 -28.09 -6.35 -6.10
CA PRO A 470 -27.51 -5.75 -7.30
C PRO A 470 -26.98 -6.81 -8.30
N ALA A 471 -26.33 -7.87 -7.82
CA ALA A 471 -25.80 -8.93 -8.68
C ALA A 471 -26.92 -9.78 -9.30
N ALA A 472 -28.00 -10.04 -8.54
CA ALA A 472 -29.21 -10.69 -9.05
C ALA A 472 -29.87 -9.86 -10.16
N ALA A 473 -30.03 -8.55 -9.94
CA ALA A 473 -30.59 -7.61 -10.91
C ALA A 473 -29.73 -7.47 -12.17
N GLY A 474 -28.41 -7.33 -12.01
CA GLY A 474 -27.45 -7.27 -13.11
C GLY A 474 -27.45 -8.54 -13.97
N THR A 475 -27.71 -9.70 -13.38
CA THR A 475 -27.88 -10.96 -14.12
C THR A 475 -29.10 -10.91 -15.04
N ILE A 476 -30.27 -10.51 -14.54
CA ILE A 476 -31.48 -10.40 -15.38
C ILE A 476 -31.30 -9.32 -16.46
N ALA A 477 -30.74 -8.16 -16.11
CA ALA A 477 -30.45 -7.07 -17.05
C ALA A 477 -29.50 -7.52 -18.18
N SER A 478 -28.49 -8.33 -17.87
CA SER A 478 -27.53 -8.82 -18.87
C SER A 478 -28.16 -9.65 -19.99
N PHE A 479 -29.25 -10.39 -19.72
CA PHE A 479 -29.98 -11.16 -20.73
C PHE A 479 -30.77 -10.25 -21.68
N ALA A 480 -31.32 -9.13 -21.20
CA ALA A 480 -31.98 -8.14 -22.05
C ALA A 480 -31.01 -7.51 -23.07
N ILE A 481 -29.79 -7.20 -22.62
CA ILE A 481 -28.69 -6.67 -23.46
C ILE A 481 -28.28 -7.70 -24.53
N MET A 482 -28.23 -8.98 -24.15
CA MET A 482 -27.91 -10.07 -25.04
C MET A 482 -29.00 -10.28 -26.10
N PHE A 483 -30.28 -10.31 -25.74
CA PHE A 483 -31.38 -10.49 -26.68
C PHE A 483 -31.45 -9.38 -27.74
N TYR A 484 -31.29 -8.12 -27.32
CA TYR A 484 -31.19 -7.00 -28.26
C TYR A 484 -30.04 -7.21 -29.25
N SER A 485 -28.87 -7.65 -28.76
CA SER A 485 -27.68 -7.88 -29.59
C SER A 485 -27.85 -9.06 -30.56
N LEU A 486 -28.45 -10.17 -30.11
CA LEU A 486 -28.76 -11.33 -30.97
C LEU A 486 -29.68 -10.94 -32.13
N ARG A 487 -30.69 -10.12 -31.85
CA ARG A 487 -31.76 -9.79 -32.80
C ARG A 487 -31.43 -8.60 -33.70
N HIS A 488 -30.60 -7.64 -33.26
CA HIS A 488 -30.19 -6.48 -34.07
C HIS A 488 -28.90 -6.67 -34.89
N ALA A 489 -27.97 -7.54 -34.47
CA ALA A 489 -26.64 -7.62 -35.10
C ALA A 489 -26.57 -8.53 -36.34
N GLY A 490 -27.69 -9.10 -36.81
CA GLY A 490 -27.72 -9.91 -38.04
C GLY A 490 -26.76 -11.12 -38.02
N VAL A 491 -26.47 -11.66 -36.84
CA VAL A 491 -25.51 -12.76 -36.69
C VAL A 491 -26.19 -14.06 -37.15
N ASP A 492 -25.73 -14.62 -38.27
CA ASP A 492 -26.12 -15.95 -38.78
C ASP A 492 -25.61 -17.07 -37.87
N LEU A 493 -26.20 -17.18 -36.67
CA LEU A 493 -26.08 -18.38 -35.86
C LEU A 493 -26.99 -19.44 -36.47
N ARG A 494 -26.42 -20.54 -36.99
CA ARG A 494 -27.16 -21.71 -37.53
C ARG A 494 -28.20 -22.30 -36.54
N LEU A 495 -28.10 -21.98 -35.25
CA LEU A 495 -28.99 -22.37 -34.17
C LEU A 495 -29.69 -21.16 -33.48
N GLY A 496 -29.55 -19.95 -34.02
CA GLY A 496 -29.98 -18.69 -33.39
C GLY A 496 -31.43 -18.67 -32.90
N PRO A 497 -32.42 -19.00 -33.74
CA PRO A 497 -33.83 -19.05 -33.33
C PRO A 497 -34.12 -20.13 -32.28
N GLN A 498 -33.43 -21.28 -32.34
CA GLN A 498 -33.61 -22.38 -31.39
C GLN A 498 -32.99 -22.06 -30.03
N ALA A 499 -31.83 -21.41 -30.01
CA ALA A 499 -31.17 -20.96 -28.80
C ALA A 499 -31.97 -19.84 -28.13
N ASP A 500 -32.50 -18.89 -28.90
CA ASP A 500 -33.35 -17.80 -28.40
C ASP A 500 -34.62 -18.33 -27.70
N ASN A 501 -35.33 -19.26 -28.35
CA ASN A 501 -36.51 -19.92 -27.76
C ASN A 501 -36.16 -20.73 -26.50
N LEU A 502 -35.03 -21.43 -26.50
CA LEU A 502 -34.56 -22.20 -25.34
C LEU A 502 -34.22 -21.28 -24.16
N ILE A 503 -33.56 -20.14 -24.40
CA ILE A 503 -33.19 -19.19 -23.36
C ILE A 503 -34.45 -18.53 -22.78
N GLN A 504 -35.41 -18.11 -23.61
CA GLN A 504 -36.69 -17.58 -23.15
C GLN A 504 -37.48 -18.59 -22.30
N ALA A 505 -37.43 -19.88 -22.64
CA ALA A 505 -38.08 -20.94 -21.85
C ALA A 505 -37.38 -21.20 -20.50
N MET A 506 -36.06 -21.07 -20.44
CA MET A 506 -35.26 -21.38 -19.24
C MET A 506 -35.11 -20.19 -18.27
N LEU A 507 -35.13 -18.95 -18.77
CA LEU A 507 -34.85 -17.74 -17.98
C LEU A 507 -35.81 -17.49 -16.80
N PRO A 508 -37.13 -17.76 -16.89
CA PRO A 508 -38.03 -17.67 -15.74
C PRO A 508 -37.65 -18.63 -14.61
N PHE A 509 -37.31 -19.88 -14.93
CA PHE A 509 -36.87 -20.86 -13.94
C PHE A 509 -35.50 -20.51 -13.35
N TYR A 510 -34.61 -19.95 -14.17
CA TYR A 510 -33.33 -19.44 -13.69
C TYR A 510 -33.51 -18.25 -12.74
N THR A 511 -34.48 -17.37 -13.01
CA THR A 511 -34.84 -16.27 -12.09
C THR A 511 -35.36 -16.78 -10.75
N LEU A 512 -36.12 -17.88 -10.75
CA LEU A 512 -36.56 -18.53 -9.50
C LEU A 512 -35.36 -19.06 -8.69
N LEU A 513 -34.35 -19.65 -9.36
CA LEU A 513 -33.11 -20.06 -8.71
C LEU A 513 -32.36 -18.85 -8.11
N ILE A 514 -32.22 -17.76 -8.86
CA ILE A 514 -31.61 -16.50 -8.38
C ILE A 514 -32.35 -16.00 -7.13
N ALA A 515 -33.69 -16.00 -7.14
CA ALA A 515 -34.51 -15.60 -6.01
C ALA A 515 -34.22 -16.44 -4.75
N MET A 516 -34.15 -17.77 -4.89
CA MET A 516 -33.79 -18.66 -3.78
C MET A 516 -32.37 -18.40 -3.25
N LEU A 517 -31.40 -18.10 -4.13
CA LEU A 517 -30.03 -17.81 -3.74
C LEU A 517 -29.89 -16.50 -2.94
N MET A 518 -30.75 -15.50 -3.21
CA MET A 518 -30.76 -14.24 -2.44
C MET A 518 -31.05 -14.45 -0.95
N VAL A 519 -31.93 -15.41 -0.62
CA VAL A 519 -32.36 -15.73 0.76
C VAL A 519 -31.58 -16.92 1.35
N SER A 520 -30.73 -17.58 0.56
CA SER A 520 -29.89 -18.68 1.02
C SER A 520 -28.79 -18.22 2.01
N PRO A 521 -28.18 -19.16 2.77
CA PRO A 521 -27.00 -18.90 3.60
C PRO A 521 -25.66 -19.03 2.84
N VAL A 522 -25.68 -19.16 1.50
CA VAL A 522 -24.48 -19.34 0.67
C VAL A 522 -23.55 -18.11 0.77
N PRO A 523 -22.24 -18.28 1.03
CA PRO A 523 -21.32 -17.15 1.14
C PRO A 523 -20.91 -16.63 -0.25
N TYR A 524 -21.10 -15.34 -0.52
CA TYR A 524 -20.65 -14.64 -1.73
C TYR A 524 -19.57 -13.59 -1.40
N PRO A 525 -18.57 -13.36 -2.25
CA PRO A 525 -17.52 -12.36 -2.00
C PRO A 525 -18.06 -10.92 -2.13
N HIS A 526 -17.42 -9.96 -1.44
CA HIS A 526 -17.67 -8.52 -1.59
C HIS A 526 -16.66 -7.88 -2.56
N PRO A 527 -16.90 -7.88 -3.89
CA PRO A 527 -15.91 -7.47 -4.89
C PRO A 527 -15.46 -6.01 -4.71
N VAL A 528 -16.37 -5.10 -4.34
CA VAL A 528 -16.08 -3.67 -4.18
C VAL A 528 -15.20 -3.38 -2.94
N ASN A 529 -15.41 -4.04 -1.80
CA ASN A 529 -14.57 -3.86 -0.60
C ASN A 529 -13.18 -4.48 -0.75
N GLN A 530 -13.08 -5.63 -1.43
CA GLN A 530 -11.78 -6.21 -1.80
C GLN A 530 -11.01 -5.31 -2.77
N TRP A 531 -11.71 -4.64 -3.69
CA TRP A 531 -11.13 -3.70 -4.66
C TRP A 531 -10.69 -2.36 -4.03
N LEU A 532 -11.35 -1.91 -2.96
CA LEU A 532 -11.11 -0.59 -2.37
C LEU A 532 -10.12 -0.55 -1.20
N ARG A 533 -9.96 -1.64 -0.43
CA ARG A 533 -9.00 -1.69 0.70
C ARG A 533 -7.55 -2.00 0.26
N GLY A 534 -7.33 -2.33 -1.01
CA GLY A 534 -6.01 -2.48 -1.61
C GLY A 534 -5.36 -1.12 -1.94
N ASN A 535 -4.11 -0.92 -1.52
CA ASN A 535 -3.33 0.27 -1.87
C ASN A 535 -3.19 0.35 -3.40
N ARG A 536 -3.86 1.33 -4.02
CA ARG A 536 -4.09 1.34 -5.47
C ARG A 536 -2.78 1.50 -6.26
N SER A 537 -2.39 0.45 -6.99
CA SER A 537 -1.34 0.52 -8.02
C SER A 537 -1.93 0.84 -9.40
N PHE A 538 -1.11 1.41 -10.28
CA PHE A 538 -1.40 1.67 -11.71
C PHE A 538 -2.04 0.47 -12.42
N SER A 539 -1.72 -0.76 -12.00
CA SER A 539 -2.32 -2.00 -12.51
C SER A 539 -3.84 -2.05 -12.36
N HIS A 540 -4.44 -1.43 -11.34
CA HIS A 540 -5.89 -1.49 -11.12
C HIS A 540 -6.67 -0.54 -12.03
N VAL A 541 -6.05 0.59 -12.41
CA VAL A 541 -6.56 1.49 -13.46
C VAL A 541 -6.42 0.80 -14.82
N VAL A 542 -5.31 0.10 -15.06
CA VAL A 542 -5.14 -0.74 -16.24
C VAL A 542 -6.18 -1.85 -16.27
N THR A 543 -6.49 -2.55 -15.17
CA THR A 543 -7.56 -3.56 -15.12
C THR A 543 -8.94 -2.98 -15.37
N LEU A 544 -9.24 -1.78 -14.86
CA LEU A 544 -10.51 -1.10 -15.13
C LEU A 544 -10.62 -0.67 -16.60
N VAL A 545 -9.54 -0.09 -17.14
CA VAL A 545 -9.43 0.28 -18.57
C VAL A 545 -9.48 -0.96 -19.45
N PHE A 546 -8.87 -2.08 -19.03
CA PHE A 546 -8.87 -3.35 -19.73
C PHE A 546 -10.22 -4.06 -19.62
N ALA A 547 -10.95 -3.92 -18.51
CA ALA A 547 -12.31 -4.43 -18.36
C ALA A 547 -13.30 -3.62 -19.23
N VAL A 548 -13.18 -2.30 -19.25
CA VAL A 548 -13.92 -1.42 -20.17
C VAL A 548 -13.56 -1.73 -21.63
N PHE A 549 -12.28 -1.97 -21.90
CA PHE A 549 -11.78 -2.40 -23.20
C PHE A 549 -12.34 -3.78 -23.57
N MET A 550 -12.33 -4.77 -22.68
CA MET A 550 -12.89 -6.12 -22.90
C MET A 550 -14.40 -6.10 -23.10
N ILE A 551 -15.15 -5.25 -22.39
CA ILE A 551 -16.58 -5.03 -22.61
C ILE A 551 -16.83 -4.37 -23.98
N ALA A 552 -15.90 -3.52 -24.45
CA ALA A 552 -15.94 -2.93 -25.78
C ALA A 552 -15.43 -3.88 -26.90
N PHE A 553 -14.57 -4.86 -26.58
CA PHE A 553 -13.86 -5.71 -27.55
C PHE A 553 -14.49 -7.11 -27.71
N PHE A 554 -14.98 -7.72 -26.63
CA PHE A 554 -15.67 -9.02 -26.66
C PHE A 554 -17.18 -8.79 -26.65
N ARG A 555 -17.79 -8.94 -27.84
CA ARG A 555 -19.22 -8.83 -28.14
C ARG A 555 -20.13 -9.27 -26.97
N THR A 556 -21.26 -8.57 -26.85
CA THR A 556 -22.39 -8.58 -25.88
C THR A 556 -22.89 -9.92 -25.29
N TYR A 557 -22.31 -11.06 -25.67
CA TYR A 557 -22.58 -12.41 -25.15
C TYR A 557 -21.76 -12.77 -23.90
N ALA A 558 -20.59 -12.14 -23.69
CA ALA A 558 -19.73 -12.45 -22.54
C ALA A 558 -20.32 -11.97 -21.21
N PHE A 559 -21.11 -10.89 -21.24
CA PHE A 559 -21.66 -10.25 -20.06
C PHE A 559 -22.66 -11.14 -19.26
N PRO A 560 -23.69 -11.76 -19.88
CA PRO A 560 -24.57 -12.70 -19.17
C PRO A 560 -23.86 -13.97 -18.70
N LEU A 561 -22.82 -14.42 -19.41
CA LEU A 561 -22.02 -15.58 -18.98
C LEU A 561 -21.26 -15.28 -17.69
N VAL A 562 -20.60 -14.12 -17.59
CA VAL A 562 -19.85 -13.69 -16.41
C VAL A 562 -20.78 -13.54 -15.19
N MET A 563 -21.94 -12.89 -15.37
CA MET A 563 -22.92 -12.75 -14.30
C MET A 563 -23.48 -14.10 -13.85
N SER A 564 -23.73 -15.02 -14.78
CA SER A 564 -24.23 -16.35 -14.46
C SER A 564 -23.20 -17.23 -13.74
N VAL A 565 -21.91 -17.10 -14.07
CA VAL A 565 -20.81 -17.77 -13.36
C VAL A 565 -20.70 -17.23 -11.92
N PHE A 566 -20.76 -15.92 -11.73
CA PHE A 566 -20.72 -15.30 -10.41
C PHE A 566 -21.87 -15.77 -9.50
N VAL A 567 -23.07 -15.93 -10.06
CA VAL A 567 -24.25 -16.40 -9.34
C VAL A 567 -24.17 -17.90 -9.01
N THR A 568 -23.78 -18.74 -9.96
CA THR A 568 -23.97 -20.19 -9.82
C THR A 568 -22.83 -20.90 -9.10
N VAL A 569 -21.59 -20.42 -9.23
CA VAL A 569 -20.42 -21.13 -8.69
C VAL A 569 -20.41 -21.22 -7.16
N PRO A 570 -20.58 -20.12 -6.39
CA PRO A 570 -20.56 -20.21 -4.94
C PRO A 570 -21.67 -21.10 -4.38
N ALA A 571 -22.83 -21.13 -5.06
CA ALA A 571 -23.94 -22.02 -4.71
C ALA A 571 -23.59 -23.50 -4.94
N VAL A 572 -22.96 -23.82 -6.07
CA VAL A 572 -22.50 -25.18 -6.37
C VAL A 572 -21.43 -25.62 -5.38
N GLN A 573 -20.45 -24.75 -5.07
CA GLN A 573 -19.41 -25.02 -4.08
C GLN A 573 -19.99 -25.27 -2.68
N TRP A 574 -21.03 -24.54 -2.30
CA TRP A 574 -21.71 -24.69 -1.01
C TRP A 574 -22.52 -25.99 -0.92
N VAL A 575 -23.32 -26.32 -1.94
CA VAL A 575 -24.14 -27.56 -1.97
C VAL A 575 -23.28 -28.82 -2.00
N TYR A 576 -22.16 -28.81 -2.72
CA TYR A 576 -21.24 -29.95 -2.79
C TYR A 576 -20.18 -29.95 -1.67
N GLY A 577 -20.28 -29.01 -0.73
CA GLY A 577 -19.33 -28.75 0.36
C GLY A 577 -19.21 -29.80 1.46
N GLY A 578 -19.98 -30.90 1.44
CA GLY A 578 -20.02 -31.88 2.54
C GLY A 578 -18.76 -32.73 2.76
N SER A 579 -17.82 -32.80 1.81
CA SER A 579 -16.57 -33.57 1.95
C SER A 579 -15.37 -32.80 1.40
N ARG A 580 -14.30 -32.72 2.20
CA ARG A 580 -13.10 -31.90 1.97
C ARG A 580 -12.42 -32.21 0.63
N SER A 581 -12.38 -33.48 0.19
CA SER A 581 -11.74 -33.84 -1.09
C SER A 581 -12.59 -33.57 -2.34
N ARG A 582 -13.90 -33.35 -2.22
CA ARG A 582 -14.77 -32.96 -3.36
C ARG A 582 -14.85 -31.46 -3.55
N ARG A 583 -14.66 -30.66 -2.49
CA ARG A 583 -14.42 -29.21 -2.59
C ARG A 583 -13.16 -28.93 -3.40
N ASP A 584 -12.08 -29.65 -3.12
CA ASP A 584 -10.84 -29.52 -3.90
C ASP A 584 -11.05 -29.88 -5.38
N ALA A 585 -11.90 -30.86 -5.69
CA ALA A 585 -12.20 -31.27 -7.07
C ALA A 585 -13.12 -30.29 -7.83
N LEU A 586 -14.11 -29.70 -7.15
CA LEU A 586 -14.98 -28.67 -7.74
C LEU A 586 -14.29 -27.31 -7.82
N ASP A 587 -13.41 -26.99 -6.86
CA ASP A 587 -12.48 -25.88 -6.99
C ASP A 587 -11.50 -26.16 -8.13
N LEU A 588 -11.07 -27.41 -8.36
CA LEU A 588 -10.31 -27.79 -9.55
C LEU A 588 -11.10 -27.63 -10.84
N ILE A 589 -12.41 -27.91 -10.87
CA ILE A 589 -13.29 -27.77 -12.04
C ILE A 589 -13.65 -26.31 -12.30
N TYR A 590 -13.94 -25.53 -11.26
CA TYR A 590 -14.13 -24.09 -11.34
C TYR A 590 -12.82 -23.42 -11.77
N LEU A 591 -11.69 -23.79 -11.16
CA LEU A 591 -10.36 -23.39 -11.61
C LEU A 591 -10.04 -23.92 -12.99
N ARG A 592 -10.60 -25.06 -13.45
CA ARG A 592 -10.41 -25.59 -14.83
C ARG A 592 -11.31 -24.93 -15.88
N LEU A 593 -12.53 -24.55 -15.54
CA LEU A 593 -13.44 -23.78 -16.42
C LEU A 593 -12.95 -22.34 -16.52
N VAL A 594 -12.57 -21.75 -15.38
CA VAL A 594 -11.80 -20.52 -15.35
C VAL A 594 -10.42 -20.74 -16.00
N SER A 595 -9.79 -21.93 -15.91
CA SER A 595 -8.50 -22.21 -16.58
C SER A 595 -8.59 -22.46 -18.07
N GLN A 596 -9.73 -22.89 -18.59
CA GLN A 596 -9.97 -22.95 -20.04
C GLN A 596 -10.10 -21.54 -20.61
N PHE A 597 -10.60 -20.58 -19.82
CA PHE A 597 -10.43 -19.15 -20.10
C PHE A 597 -9.03 -18.60 -19.74
N ARG A 598 -8.25 -19.33 -18.95
CA ARG A 598 -6.85 -19.05 -18.57
C ARG A 598 -5.86 -19.82 -19.44
N CYS A 599 -6.28 -20.28 -20.63
CA CYS A 599 -5.41 -20.89 -21.65
C CYS A 599 -4.47 -19.86 -22.31
N LEU A 600 -4.06 -18.84 -21.55
CA LEU A 600 -3.14 -17.80 -21.98
C LEU A 600 -2.03 -17.54 -20.94
N VAL A 601 -1.93 -18.29 -19.83
CA VAL A 601 -0.76 -18.19 -18.94
C VAL A 601 -0.37 -19.57 -18.38
N ARG A 602 0.57 -20.24 -19.05
CA ARG A 602 1.48 -21.22 -18.44
C ARG A 602 2.39 -20.46 -17.45
N ILE A 603 2.72 -21.03 -16.30
CA ILE A 603 3.87 -20.57 -15.49
C ILE A 603 4.98 -21.55 -15.77
N GLU A 604 5.94 -21.14 -16.59
CA GLU A 604 7.14 -21.90 -16.93
C GLU A 604 8.26 -21.55 -15.95
N MET A 605 9.08 -22.55 -15.60
CA MET A 605 10.17 -22.40 -14.63
C MET A 605 11.48 -22.95 -15.21
N PHE A 606 12.58 -22.28 -14.91
CA PHE A 606 13.97 -22.53 -15.31
C PHE A 606 14.85 -22.55 -14.06
N THR A 607 16.12 -22.92 -14.21
CA THR A 607 17.09 -23.06 -13.10
C THR A 607 18.24 -22.08 -13.19
N GLY A 608 18.44 -21.48 -14.36
CA GLY A 608 19.60 -20.68 -14.69
C GLY A 608 20.87 -21.50 -14.90
N LEU A 609 20.76 -22.84 -15.03
CA LEU A 609 21.85 -23.68 -15.51
C LEU A 609 21.78 -23.73 -17.03
N VAL A 610 22.58 -22.90 -17.67
CA VAL A 610 22.70 -22.87 -19.12
C VAL A 610 23.09 -24.26 -19.63
N GLU A 611 22.26 -24.85 -20.49
CA GLU A 611 22.53 -26.17 -21.07
C GLU A 611 23.61 -26.09 -22.15
N GLN A 612 23.58 -25.02 -22.96
CA GLN A 612 24.58 -24.77 -24.01
C GLN A 612 24.57 -23.32 -24.51
N LEU A 613 25.63 -22.95 -25.21
CA LEU A 613 25.66 -21.78 -26.09
C LEU A 613 25.06 -22.13 -27.44
N ALA A 614 24.13 -21.29 -27.90
CA ALA A 614 23.57 -21.40 -29.25
C ALA A 614 23.98 -20.19 -30.09
N GLU A 615 24.24 -20.43 -31.37
CA GLU A 615 24.51 -19.37 -32.35
C GLU A 615 23.22 -18.92 -33.02
N VAL A 616 23.00 -17.62 -33.08
CA VAL A 616 21.92 -17.01 -33.86
C VAL A 616 22.30 -17.09 -35.35
N VAL A 617 21.69 -18.01 -36.10
CA VAL A 617 21.97 -18.22 -37.53
C VAL A 617 21.26 -17.19 -38.39
N LYS A 618 20.06 -16.78 -37.97
CA LYS A 618 19.22 -15.87 -38.75
C LYS A 618 18.41 -14.99 -37.82
N VAL A 619 18.37 -13.70 -38.15
CA VAL A 619 17.47 -12.72 -37.55
C VAL A 619 16.59 -12.17 -38.65
N GLU A 620 15.29 -12.27 -38.49
CA GLU A 620 14.30 -11.73 -39.41
C GLU A 620 13.51 -10.64 -38.70
N ASP A 621 13.54 -9.43 -39.23
CA ASP A 621 12.67 -8.36 -38.75
C ASP A 621 11.23 -8.66 -39.17
N LEU A 622 10.37 -8.95 -38.19
CA LEU A 622 8.95 -9.26 -38.37
C LEU A 622 8.13 -8.17 -37.69
N SER A 623 7.93 -7.01 -38.30
CA SER A 623 7.21 -5.92 -37.64
C SER A 623 5.86 -6.38 -37.05
N PRO A 624 5.61 -6.24 -35.73
CA PRO A 624 6.34 -5.37 -34.79
C PRO A 624 7.44 -6.04 -33.92
N GLY A 625 7.86 -7.28 -34.18
CA GLY A 625 8.92 -8.00 -33.47
C GLY A 625 10.08 -8.49 -34.34
N ARG A 626 10.82 -9.46 -33.81
CA ARG A 626 11.92 -10.16 -34.49
C ARG A 626 11.76 -11.66 -34.33
N LYS A 627 12.15 -12.40 -35.37
CA LYS A 627 12.30 -13.85 -35.32
C LYS A 627 13.76 -14.21 -35.30
N PHE A 628 14.14 -15.02 -34.32
CA PHE A 628 15.48 -15.56 -34.15
C PHE A 628 15.47 -17.04 -34.51
N THR A 629 16.39 -17.47 -35.36
CA THR A 629 16.65 -18.89 -35.63
C THR A 629 18.01 -19.24 -35.07
N LEU A 630 18.05 -20.22 -34.15
CA LEU A 630 19.25 -20.64 -33.45
C LEU A 630 19.66 -22.05 -33.84
N GLU A 631 20.97 -22.26 -33.96
CA GLU A 631 21.58 -23.58 -34.05
C GLU A 631 21.74 -24.14 -32.64
N VAL A 632 20.99 -25.21 -32.33
CA VAL A 632 20.95 -25.82 -30.98
C VAL A 632 21.30 -27.31 -30.98
N GLY A 633 21.69 -27.88 -32.14
CA GLY A 633 22.15 -29.25 -32.23
C GLY A 633 21.13 -30.29 -31.76
N ALA A 634 21.58 -31.21 -30.90
CA ALA A 634 20.77 -32.32 -30.40
C ALA A 634 19.54 -31.87 -29.59
N MET A 635 19.58 -30.68 -28.96
CA MET A 635 18.47 -30.13 -28.17
C MET A 635 17.18 -29.99 -29.00
N ALA A 636 17.28 -29.71 -30.31
CA ALA A 636 16.11 -29.59 -31.18
C ALA A 636 15.30 -30.89 -31.28
N SER A 637 15.95 -32.06 -31.17
CA SER A 637 15.29 -33.36 -31.27
C SER A 637 14.44 -33.72 -30.04
N GLU A 638 14.71 -33.06 -28.92
CA GLU A 638 14.03 -33.27 -27.63
C GLU A 638 13.10 -32.10 -27.25
N THR A 639 12.83 -31.18 -28.19
CA THR A 639 11.98 -30.01 -27.99
C THR A 639 10.78 -30.06 -28.93
N ALA A 640 9.59 -29.66 -28.49
CA ALA A 640 8.39 -29.57 -29.32
C ALA A 640 7.97 -28.12 -29.61
N ILE A 641 7.23 -27.91 -30.71
CA ILE A 641 6.60 -26.61 -30.98
C ILE A 641 5.63 -26.29 -29.84
N GLY A 642 5.73 -25.08 -29.29
CA GLY A 642 4.98 -24.68 -28.09
C GLY A 642 5.67 -24.97 -26.76
N ASP A 643 6.85 -25.60 -26.77
CA ASP A 643 7.70 -25.66 -25.58
C ASP A 643 8.44 -24.33 -25.39
N SER A 644 8.84 -24.08 -24.16
CA SER A 644 9.53 -22.86 -23.78
C SER A 644 10.98 -23.09 -23.45
N VAL A 645 11.79 -22.17 -23.95
CA VAL A 645 13.24 -22.17 -23.86
C VAL A 645 13.67 -20.77 -23.48
N ALA A 646 14.52 -20.65 -22.47
CA ALA A 646 15.10 -19.38 -22.06
C ALA A 646 16.26 -19.02 -22.99
N LEU A 647 16.22 -17.83 -23.59
CA LEU A 647 17.31 -17.23 -24.36
C LEU A 647 17.84 -16.04 -23.58
N ASN A 648 19.11 -16.09 -23.15
CA ASN A 648 19.69 -15.14 -22.20
C ASN A 648 18.76 -14.90 -21.00
N GLY A 649 18.16 -15.97 -20.47
CA GLY A 649 17.22 -15.92 -19.35
C GLY A 649 15.81 -15.44 -19.69
N CYS A 650 15.52 -15.01 -20.91
CA CYS A 650 14.16 -14.62 -21.31
C CYS A 650 13.39 -15.82 -21.87
N CYS A 651 12.25 -16.15 -21.26
CA CYS A 651 11.40 -17.24 -21.73
C CYS A 651 10.79 -16.92 -23.10
N LEU A 652 11.07 -17.76 -24.10
CA LEU A 652 10.45 -17.70 -25.41
C LEU A 652 9.89 -19.06 -25.83
N THR A 653 8.82 -19.02 -26.61
CA THR A 653 8.14 -20.21 -27.11
C THR A 653 8.70 -20.60 -28.48
N VAL A 654 8.97 -21.89 -28.66
CA VAL A 654 9.41 -22.46 -29.95
C VAL A 654 8.28 -22.37 -30.97
N VAL A 655 8.49 -21.63 -32.05
CA VAL A 655 7.52 -21.44 -33.14
C VAL A 655 7.81 -22.31 -34.37
N ASN A 656 9.05 -22.76 -34.54
CA ASN A 656 9.44 -23.68 -35.62
C ASN A 656 10.65 -24.51 -35.22
N ILE A 657 10.74 -25.73 -35.75
CA ILE A 657 11.85 -26.67 -35.55
C ILE A 657 12.30 -27.16 -36.93
N ASP A 658 13.58 -26.99 -37.24
CA ASP A 658 14.17 -27.45 -38.51
C ASP A 658 15.46 -28.21 -38.25
N SER A 659 15.37 -29.55 -38.22
CA SER A 659 16.45 -30.48 -37.88
C SER A 659 17.13 -30.16 -36.53
N THR A 660 18.27 -29.46 -36.54
CA THR A 660 19.07 -29.04 -35.38
C THR A 660 18.81 -27.59 -34.95
N ARG A 661 17.82 -26.92 -35.56
CA ARG A 661 17.51 -25.50 -35.33
C ARG A 661 16.16 -25.28 -34.69
N LEU A 662 16.10 -24.28 -33.81
CA LEU A 662 14.87 -23.78 -33.21
C LEU A 662 14.64 -22.32 -33.60
N ALA A 663 13.39 -21.96 -33.87
CA ALA A 663 13.01 -20.58 -34.12
C ALA A 663 12.07 -20.03 -33.04
N PHE A 664 12.28 -18.78 -32.68
CA PHE A 664 11.54 -18.05 -31.65
C PHE A 664 11.12 -16.69 -32.17
N GLU A 665 9.98 -16.19 -31.70
CA GLU A 665 9.50 -14.84 -32.00
C GLU A 665 9.46 -14.02 -30.71
N ALA A 666 10.06 -12.83 -30.75
CA ALA A 666 10.04 -11.88 -29.64
C ALA A 666 9.34 -10.59 -30.07
N GLY A 667 8.38 -10.15 -29.25
CA GLY A 667 7.65 -8.90 -29.46
C GLY A 667 8.43 -7.67 -28.96
N PRO A 668 7.93 -6.45 -29.26
CA PRO A 668 8.61 -5.20 -28.91
C PRO A 668 8.93 -5.05 -27.42
N GLU A 669 7.97 -5.34 -26.53
CA GLU A 669 8.20 -5.22 -25.08
C GLU A 669 9.36 -6.12 -24.62
N THR A 670 9.41 -7.36 -25.13
CA THR A 670 10.51 -8.30 -24.84
C THR A 670 11.83 -7.75 -25.38
N LEU A 671 11.86 -7.25 -26.61
CA LEU A 671 13.06 -6.69 -27.23
C LEU A 671 13.56 -5.43 -26.51
N ASP A 672 12.66 -4.61 -25.96
CA ASP A 672 13.00 -3.38 -25.21
C ASP A 672 13.50 -3.68 -23.80
N ARG A 673 12.86 -4.65 -23.12
CA ARG A 673 13.16 -5.03 -21.73
C ARG A 673 14.39 -5.92 -21.59
N THR A 674 14.83 -6.54 -22.68
CA THR A 674 15.94 -7.51 -22.69
C THR A 674 17.05 -7.09 -23.65
N ASN A 675 18.19 -7.78 -23.62
CA ASN A 675 19.27 -7.62 -24.59
C ASN A 675 19.01 -8.35 -25.93
N LEU A 676 17.86 -9.03 -26.10
CA LEU A 676 17.56 -9.78 -27.33
C LEU A 676 17.42 -8.86 -28.56
N GLY A 677 17.09 -7.59 -28.37
CA GLY A 677 17.04 -6.59 -29.45
C GLY A 677 18.38 -6.32 -30.13
N GLU A 678 19.49 -6.58 -29.44
CA GLU A 678 20.85 -6.29 -29.91
C GLU A 678 21.47 -7.47 -30.68
N LEU A 679 20.76 -8.60 -30.75
CA LEU A 679 21.24 -9.81 -31.43
C LEU A 679 21.28 -9.65 -32.95
N SER A 680 22.34 -10.17 -33.55
CA SER A 680 22.55 -10.25 -35.00
C SER A 680 23.00 -11.65 -35.40
N PRO A 681 22.93 -12.03 -36.69
CA PRO A 681 23.48 -13.31 -37.14
C PRO A 681 24.95 -13.46 -36.72
N GLY A 682 25.31 -14.56 -36.08
CA GLY A 682 26.62 -14.83 -35.46
C GLY A 682 26.71 -14.50 -33.97
N SER A 683 25.70 -13.86 -33.36
CA SER A 683 25.64 -13.66 -31.91
C SER A 683 25.50 -15.00 -31.17
N SER A 684 26.17 -15.14 -30.03
CA SER A 684 26.00 -16.27 -29.12
C SER A 684 25.00 -15.92 -28.01
N VAL A 685 24.13 -16.87 -27.65
CA VAL A 685 23.19 -16.73 -26.52
C VAL A 685 23.24 -17.94 -25.61
N ASN A 686 22.96 -17.73 -24.33
CA ASN A 686 22.77 -18.79 -23.35
C ASN A 686 21.37 -19.41 -23.54
N VAL A 687 21.28 -20.73 -23.63
CA VAL A 687 20.02 -21.45 -23.85
C VAL A 687 19.77 -22.51 -22.78
N GLU A 688 18.56 -22.53 -22.23
CA GLU A 688 18.08 -23.52 -21.24
C GLU A 688 16.62 -23.89 -21.54
N ARG A 689 16.28 -25.19 -21.55
CA ARG A 689 14.87 -25.61 -21.68
C ARG A 689 14.15 -25.48 -20.33
N ALA A 690 12.83 -25.31 -20.37
CA ALA A 690 12.03 -25.30 -19.15
C ALA A 690 12.26 -26.58 -18.31
N LEU A 691 12.42 -26.41 -16.98
CA LEU A 691 12.72 -27.49 -16.07
C LEU A 691 11.56 -28.51 -16.03
N GLN A 692 11.87 -29.78 -16.28
CA GLN A 692 10.91 -30.86 -16.11
C GLN A 692 10.68 -31.17 -14.63
N VAL A 693 9.41 -31.27 -14.22
CA VAL A 693 9.01 -31.64 -12.86
C VAL A 693 9.62 -33.00 -12.49
N GLY A 694 10.40 -33.05 -11.41
CA GLY A 694 11.07 -34.25 -10.91
C GLY A 694 12.58 -34.31 -11.19
N ASN A 695 13.12 -33.39 -11.99
CA ASN A 695 14.57 -33.27 -12.21
C ASN A 695 15.28 -32.56 -11.04
N ARG A 696 16.61 -32.74 -10.95
CA ARG A 696 17.45 -32.06 -9.96
C ARG A 696 17.50 -30.55 -10.23
N LEU A 697 17.32 -29.74 -9.19
CA LEU A 697 17.49 -28.29 -9.23
C LEU A 697 18.94 -27.97 -8.85
N GLY A 698 19.79 -27.61 -9.83
CA GLY A 698 21.20 -27.31 -9.56
C GLY A 698 21.57 -25.82 -9.58
N GLY A 699 20.66 -24.95 -10.06
CA GLY A 699 20.75 -23.50 -9.92
C GLY A 699 19.76 -22.97 -8.89
N HIS A 700 19.10 -21.84 -9.15
CA HIS A 700 18.00 -21.33 -8.33
C HIS A 700 16.71 -21.22 -9.14
N ILE A 701 15.57 -20.90 -8.51
CA ILE A 701 14.29 -20.85 -9.22
C ILE A 701 14.23 -19.58 -10.07
N VAL A 702 14.17 -19.76 -11.38
CA VAL A 702 14.09 -18.70 -12.39
C VAL A 702 12.78 -18.88 -13.16
N THR A 703 12.07 -17.82 -13.50
CA THR A 703 10.78 -17.87 -14.22
C THR A 703 10.93 -17.50 -15.70
N GLY A 704 12.09 -16.94 -16.06
CA GLY A 704 12.35 -16.45 -17.41
C GLY A 704 11.70 -15.10 -17.70
N HIS A 705 11.21 -14.42 -16.66
CA HIS A 705 10.70 -13.05 -16.72
C HIS A 705 11.78 -12.11 -16.20
N ILE A 706 12.40 -11.39 -17.13
CA ILE A 706 13.46 -10.46 -16.82
C ILE A 706 12.91 -9.32 -15.96
N ASP A 707 13.40 -9.22 -14.72
CA ASP A 707 12.99 -8.20 -13.76
C ASP A 707 13.57 -6.83 -14.14
N ALA A 708 14.79 -6.79 -14.67
CA ALA A 708 15.42 -5.61 -15.26
C ALA A 708 16.58 -5.97 -16.19
N SER A 709 17.05 -5.00 -16.99
CA SER A 709 18.38 -5.09 -17.60
C SER A 709 19.42 -4.36 -16.74
N GLY A 710 20.63 -4.91 -16.63
CA GLY A 710 21.79 -4.27 -16.00
C GLY A 710 22.91 -4.04 -16.99
N THR A 711 23.98 -3.37 -16.53
CA THR A 711 25.17 -3.10 -17.34
C THR A 711 26.42 -3.53 -16.61
N LEU A 712 27.30 -4.30 -17.26
CA LEU A 712 28.63 -4.60 -16.73
C LEU A 712 29.45 -3.31 -16.70
N VAL A 713 29.83 -2.81 -15.51
CA VAL A 713 30.56 -1.55 -15.36
C VAL A 713 32.05 -1.75 -15.11
N GLU A 714 32.43 -2.87 -14.51
CA GLU A 714 33.83 -3.17 -14.18
C GLU A 714 34.08 -4.67 -14.22
N ARG A 715 35.23 -5.06 -14.78
CA ARG A 715 35.71 -6.44 -14.82
C ARG A 715 37.16 -6.48 -14.35
N ILE A 716 37.42 -7.28 -13.33
CA ILE A 716 38.72 -7.43 -12.68
C ILE A 716 39.16 -8.87 -12.87
N GLU A 717 40.30 -9.06 -13.55
CA GLU A 717 40.88 -10.38 -13.81
C GLU A 717 41.85 -10.76 -12.68
N ASP A 718 41.56 -11.86 -12.01
CA ASP A 718 42.33 -12.41 -10.88
C ASP A 718 42.82 -13.82 -11.23
N GLY A 719 43.83 -13.90 -12.10
CA GLY A 719 44.37 -15.17 -12.60
C GLY A 719 43.43 -15.85 -13.59
N GLU A 720 42.87 -17.01 -13.21
CA GLU A 720 41.86 -17.72 -14.02
C GLU A 720 40.42 -17.35 -13.62
N TRP A 721 40.23 -16.47 -12.64
CA TRP A 721 38.95 -16.01 -12.13
C TRP A 721 38.68 -14.58 -12.58
N SER A 722 37.41 -14.21 -12.74
CA SER A 722 37.03 -12.85 -13.10
C SER A 722 35.92 -12.33 -12.20
N THR A 723 36.15 -11.19 -11.55
CA THR A 723 35.14 -10.46 -10.77
C THR A 723 34.46 -9.42 -11.65
N CYS A 724 33.14 -9.47 -11.74
CA CYS A 724 32.32 -8.60 -12.59
C CYS A 724 31.34 -7.78 -11.75
N TRP A 725 31.34 -6.45 -11.92
CA TRP A 725 30.40 -5.53 -11.29
C TRP A 725 29.32 -5.08 -12.27
N PHE A 726 28.07 -5.15 -11.86
CA PHE A 726 26.90 -4.79 -12.65
C PHE A 726 26.13 -3.65 -11.99
N GLU A 727 25.81 -2.61 -12.75
CA GLU A 727 24.92 -1.52 -12.33
C GLU A 727 23.46 -1.88 -12.61
N VAL A 728 22.58 -1.58 -11.65
CA VAL A 728 21.16 -1.98 -11.65
C VAL A 728 20.24 -0.93 -11.03
N PRO A 729 18.93 -0.98 -11.33
CA PRO A 729 17.95 -0.18 -10.62
C PRO A 729 17.92 -0.50 -9.11
N HIS A 730 17.96 0.53 -8.27
CA HIS A 730 17.91 0.41 -6.79
C HIS A 730 16.68 -0.35 -6.25
N GLU A 731 15.60 -0.44 -7.01
CA GLU A 731 14.44 -1.25 -6.61
C GLU A 731 14.76 -2.75 -6.61
N LEU A 732 15.65 -3.19 -7.51
CA LEU A 732 16.05 -4.59 -7.66
C LEU A 732 17.07 -5.01 -6.60
N THR A 733 17.93 -4.08 -6.14
CA THR A 733 18.90 -4.37 -5.06
C THR A 733 18.23 -4.72 -3.73
N ARG A 734 16.96 -4.34 -3.52
CA ARG A 734 16.15 -4.73 -2.34
C ARG A 734 15.76 -6.21 -2.31
N GLN A 735 15.85 -6.88 -3.46
CA GLN A 735 15.61 -8.30 -3.64
C GLN A 735 16.91 -9.09 -3.78
N MET A 736 18.06 -8.41 -3.64
CA MET A 736 19.39 -8.98 -3.71
C MET A 736 20.00 -8.99 -2.29
N ALA A 737 20.72 -10.05 -1.96
CA ALA A 737 21.52 -10.13 -0.74
C ALA A 737 22.92 -10.59 -1.11
N SER A 738 23.96 -10.09 -0.44
CA SER A 738 25.29 -10.69 -0.54
C SER A 738 25.20 -12.18 -0.20
N LYS A 739 25.83 -13.04 -1.01
CA LYS A 739 25.71 -14.50 -1.00
C LYS A 739 24.36 -15.08 -1.45
N GLY A 740 23.43 -14.24 -1.87
CA GLY A 740 22.19 -14.66 -2.55
C GLY A 740 22.41 -15.04 -4.01
N SER A 741 21.34 -15.47 -4.67
CA SER A 741 21.35 -15.88 -6.08
C SER A 741 20.78 -14.79 -6.99
N ILE A 742 21.31 -14.70 -8.20
CA ILE A 742 20.80 -13.88 -9.30
C ILE A 742 21.01 -14.61 -10.63
N ALA A 743 20.07 -14.48 -11.57
CA ALA A 743 20.30 -14.91 -12.94
C ALA A 743 20.78 -13.72 -13.79
N ILE A 744 21.94 -13.86 -14.45
CA ILE A 744 22.50 -12.88 -15.40
C ILE A 744 22.55 -13.52 -16.78
N ASP A 745 21.80 -12.99 -17.75
CA ASP A 745 21.60 -13.62 -19.06
C ASP A 745 21.21 -15.10 -18.94
N GLY A 746 20.37 -15.41 -17.94
CA GLY A 746 19.94 -16.77 -17.64
C GLY A 746 21.01 -17.64 -16.98
N VAL A 747 22.19 -17.12 -16.63
CA VAL A 747 23.19 -17.83 -15.84
C VAL A 747 22.94 -17.58 -14.36
N SER A 748 22.64 -18.63 -13.60
CA SER A 748 22.49 -18.60 -12.14
C SER A 748 23.86 -18.39 -11.49
N LEU A 749 24.01 -17.30 -10.75
CA LEU A 749 25.25 -16.88 -10.11
C LEU A 749 25.03 -16.45 -8.66
N THR A 750 26.08 -16.58 -7.86
CA THR A 750 26.10 -16.10 -6.48
C THR A 750 26.59 -14.65 -6.41
N LEU A 751 25.79 -13.79 -5.79
CA LEU A 751 26.14 -12.40 -5.50
C LEU A 751 27.30 -12.35 -4.49
N VAL A 752 28.35 -11.59 -4.80
CA VAL A 752 29.48 -11.35 -3.91
C VAL A 752 29.17 -10.16 -3.01
N ASP A 753 29.03 -8.97 -3.60
CA ASP A 753 28.67 -7.73 -2.91
C ASP A 753 27.42 -7.10 -3.55
N VAL A 754 26.62 -6.40 -2.74
CA VAL A 754 25.45 -5.63 -3.18
C VAL A 754 25.51 -4.24 -2.54
N THR A 755 25.48 -3.19 -3.36
CA THR A 755 25.34 -1.79 -2.92
C THR A 755 23.95 -1.27 -3.26
N GLU A 756 23.70 0.03 -3.08
CA GLU A 756 22.40 0.62 -3.40
C GLU A 756 22.03 0.50 -4.89
N ASP A 757 23.03 0.51 -5.78
CA ASP A 757 22.90 0.69 -7.23
C ASP A 757 23.73 -0.30 -8.08
N ARG A 758 24.58 -1.12 -7.48
CA ARG A 758 25.36 -2.14 -8.19
C ARG A 758 25.54 -3.39 -7.37
N PHE A 759 25.91 -4.48 -8.03
CA PHE A 759 26.27 -5.74 -7.39
C PHE A 759 27.47 -6.36 -8.09
N SER A 760 28.15 -7.30 -7.44
CA SER A 760 29.25 -8.06 -8.02
C SER A 760 29.00 -9.56 -8.02
N VAL A 761 29.61 -10.26 -8.96
CA VAL A 761 29.69 -11.73 -9.04
C VAL A 761 31.12 -12.14 -9.37
N MET A 762 31.50 -13.34 -8.96
CA MET A 762 32.81 -13.91 -9.29
C MET A 762 32.62 -15.13 -10.19
N LEU A 763 33.22 -15.09 -11.36
CA LEU A 763 33.09 -16.10 -12.41
C LEU A 763 34.27 -17.06 -12.38
N ILE A 764 33.96 -18.36 -12.42
CA ILE A 764 34.94 -19.46 -12.45
C ILE A 764 35.36 -19.77 -13.90
N PRO A 765 36.52 -20.42 -14.12
CA PRO A 765 37.01 -20.76 -15.46
C PRO A 765 35.98 -21.50 -16.32
N HIS A 766 35.27 -22.47 -15.73
CA HIS A 766 34.26 -23.24 -16.44
C HIS A 766 33.09 -22.35 -16.93
N THR A 767 32.53 -21.49 -16.08
CA THR A 767 31.45 -20.56 -16.46
C THR A 767 31.91 -19.56 -17.52
N LEU A 768 33.16 -19.09 -17.45
CA LEU A 768 33.75 -18.23 -18.47
C LEU A 768 33.88 -18.95 -19.82
N GLU A 769 34.20 -20.24 -19.83
CA GLU A 769 34.34 -21.05 -21.05
C GLU A 769 32.99 -21.35 -21.71
N VAL A 770 31.98 -21.73 -20.92
CA VAL A 770 30.72 -22.31 -21.44
C VAL A 770 29.54 -21.35 -21.52
N THR A 771 29.70 -20.06 -21.16
CA THR A 771 28.61 -19.06 -21.20
C THR A 771 29.02 -17.78 -21.93
N THR A 772 28.06 -16.93 -22.25
CA THR A 772 28.33 -15.62 -22.88
C THR A 772 29.16 -14.69 -22.00
N LEU A 773 29.15 -14.91 -20.68
CA LEU A 773 29.80 -14.05 -19.68
C LEU A 773 31.31 -13.95 -19.87
N GLY A 774 31.98 -15.02 -20.36
CA GLY A 774 33.42 -15.02 -20.56
C GLY A 774 33.92 -14.01 -21.59
N LYS A 775 33.08 -13.69 -22.59
CA LYS A 775 33.40 -12.76 -23.68
C LYS A 775 32.91 -11.33 -23.43
N MET A 776 32.28 -11.07 -22.29
CA MET A 776 31.71 -9.74 -21.98
C MET A 776 32.78 -8.71 -21.64
N ALA A 777 32.59 -7.49 -22.15
CA ALA A 777 33.41 -6.32 -21.83
C ALA A 777 32.59 -5.27 -21.05
N PRO A 778 33.23 -4.40 -20.25
CA PRO A 778 32.53 -3.27 -19.62
C PRO A 778 31.73 -2.46 -20.65
N GLY A 779 30.50 -2.09 -20.30
CA GLY A 779 29.49 -1.50 -21.18
C GLY A 779 28.50 -2.52 -21.75
N THR A 780 28.69 -3.82 -21.56
CA THR A 780 27.75 -4.85 -22.05
C THR A 780 26.45 -4.84 -21.24
N ARG A 781 25.32 -4.88 -21.94
CA ARG A 781 23.97 -4.98 -21.35
C ARG A 781 23.59 -6.44 -21.11
N VAL A 782 23.01 -6.72 -19.96
CA VAL A 782 22.60 -8.06 -19.53
C VAL A 782 21.17 -8.08 -19.01
N ASN A 783 20.52 -9.24 -19.09
CA ASN A 783 19.20 -9.50 -18.50
C ASN A 783 19.37 -9.99 -17.07
N LEU A 784 18.55 -9.49 -16.14
CA LEU A 784 18.62 -9.83 -14.73
C LEU A 784 17.28 -10.33 -14.20
N GLU A 785 17.32 -11.41 -13.43
CA GLU A 785 16.19 -11.94 -12.68
C GLU A 785 16.62 -12.30 -11.25
N THR A 786 15.84 -11.88 -10.25
CA THR A 786 16.08 -12.12 -8.82
C THR A 786 15.35 -13.36 -8.31
N ASP A 787 15.88 -13.96 -7.24
CA ASP A 787 15.34 -15.19 -6.67
C ASP A 787 13.86 -15.06 -6.26
N VAL A 788 13.03 -16.00 -6.71
CA VAL A 788 11.60 -16.06 -6.40
C VAL A 788 11.33 -16.19 -4.90
N LEU A 789 12.18 -16.89 -4.14
CA LEU A 789 12.06 -17.01 -2.69
C LEU A 789 12.22 -15.66 -1.99
N ALA A 790 13.09 -14.79 -2.53
CA ALA A 790 13.24 -13.42 -2.03
C ALA A 790 11.93 -12.61 -2.19
N LYS A 791 11.05 -12.98 -3.12
CA LYS A 791 9.76 -12.32 -3.33
C LYS A 791 8.71 -12.77 -2.30
N TYR A 792 8.76 -14.00 -1.80
CA TYR A 792 7.74 -14.57 -0.89
C TYR A 792 8.00 -14.31 0.60
N VAL A 793 9.25 -14.30 1.04
CA VAL A 793 9.64 -14.09 2.44
C VAL A 793 9.14 -12.74 2.99
N GLN A 794 8.88 -11.76 2.13
CA GLN A 794 8.27 -10.47 2.50
C GLN A 794 6.86 -10.58 3.13
N ARG A 795 6.14 -11.71 3.02
CA ARG A 795 4.70 -11.84 3.35
C ARG A 795 4.35 -12.21 4.81
N HIS A 796 5.21 -12.91 5.56
CA HIS A 796 4.85 -13.53 6.86
C HIS A 796 5.27 -12.75 8.13
N GLY A 797 5.83 -11.54 7.98
CA GLY A 797 6.24 -10.72 9.13
C GLY A 797 7.47 -11.23 9.89
N GLN A 798 8.07 -12.34 9.42
CA GLN A 798 9.45 -12.69 9.76
C GLN A 798 10.37 -11.61 9.20
N ASN A 799 11.28 -11.14 10.03
CA ASN A 799 12.35 -10.23 9.64
C ASN A 799 13.65 -10.99 9.89
N PHE A 800 14.26 -11.50 8.83
CA PHE A 800 15.51 -12.24 8.86
C PHE A 800 16.61 -11.27 9.21
N MET A 801 17.36 -11.53 10.28
CA MET A 801 18.54 -10.73 10.58
C MET A 801 19.59 -11.02 9.49
N ILE A 802 19.85 -10.05 8.61
CA ILE A 802 20.77 -10.21 7.47
C ILE A 802 22.19 -9.77 7.78
N ASP A 803 22.38 -9.05 8.89
CA ASP A 803 23.70 -8.63 9.34
C ASP A 803 24.38 -9.76 10.14
N MET A 804 25.40 -10.37 9.54
CA MET A 804 26.19 -11.45 10.13
C MET A 804 26.94 -11.01 11.41
N ASN A 805 27.34 -9.75 11.53
CA ASN A 805 28.00 -9.25 12.74
C ASN A 805 27.01 -9.17 13.91
N LEU A 806 25.76 -8.84 13.63
CA LEU A 806 24.70 -8.81 14.64
C LEU A 806 24.26 -10.22 15.05
N GLN A 807 24.23 -11.18 14.12
CA GLN A 807 24.04 -12.60 14.46
C GLN A 807 25.19 -13.10 15.34
N ARG A 808 26.43 -12.71 15.03
CA ARG A 808 27.59 -13.04 15.86
C ARG A 808 27.49 -12.40 17.25
N LEU A 809 27.11 -11.13 17.34
CA LEU A 809 26.88 -10.44 18.62
C LEU A 809 25.81 -11.17 19.45
N LEU A 810 24.74 -11.65 18.82
CA LEU A 810 23.70 -12.43 19.48
C LEU A 810 24.24 -13.75 20.03
N LEU A 811 25.06 -14.47 19.25
CA LEU A 811 25.71 -15.72 19.66
C LEU A 811 26.74 -15.50 20.77
N ASP A 812 27.55 -14.45 20.66
CA ASP A 812 28.57 -14.10 21.65
C ASP A 812 27.91 -13.70 22.97
N ALA A 813 26.80 -12.96 22.93
CA ALA A 813 26.01 -12.63 24.12
C ALA A 813 25.37 -13.86 24.79
N ALA A 814 25.10 -14.92 24.03
CA ALA A 814 24.52 -16.19 24.53
C ALA A 814 25.54 -17.09 25.24
N ASP A 815 26.84 -16.80 25.11
CA ASP A 815 27.95 -17.48 25.78
C ASP A 815 27.85 -19.02 25.69
N LEU A 816 27.68 -19.52 24.46
CA LEU A 816 27.39 -20.93 24.19
C LEU A 816 28.61 -21.84 24.40
N ASN A 817 28.37 -23.02 24.98
CA ASN A 817 29.36 -24.07 25.18
C ASN A 817 28.85 -25.43 24.65
N ALA A 818 29.77 -26.41 24.56
CA ALA A 818 29.50 -27.73 24.00
C ALA A 818 28.56 -28.63 24.83
N LEU A 819 28.10 -28.17 25.99
CA LEU A 819 27.10 -28.82 26.84
C LEU A 819 25.71 -28.16 26.72
N ASP A 820 25.58 -27.03 26.03
CA ASP A 820 24.30 -26.32 25.94
C ASP A 820 23.31 -27.07 25.02
N VAL A 821 22.05 -27.14 25.46
CA VAL A 821 20.89 -27.47 24.63
C VAL A 821 20.17 -26.17 24.33
N VAL A 822 20.08 -25.80 23.05
CA VAL A 822 19.50 -24.53 22.63
C VAL A 822 18.12 -24.75 22.03
N LEU A 823 17.13 -24.00 22.51
CA LEU A 823 15.87 -23.81 21.79
C LEU A 823 15.96 -22.56 20.92
N GLU A 824 15.54 -22.68 19.67
CA GLU A 824 15.34 -21.59 18.73
C GLU A 824 13.88 -21.59 18.25
N VAL A 825 13.24 -20.42 18.21
CA VAL A 825 11.89 -20.26 17.68
C VAL A 825 11.90 -19.32 16.49
N GLY A 826 11.49 -19.84 15.34
CA GLY A 826 11.60 -19.17 14.04
C GLY A 826 12.90 -19.52 13.33
N THR A 827 13.05 -20.77 12.90
CA THR A 827 14.25 -21.28 12.19
C THR A 827 14.60 -20.46 10.94
N GLY A 828 13.60 -19.95 10.23
CA GLY A 828 13.79 -19.22 8.98
C GLY A 828 14.51 -20.09 7.94
N THR A 829 15.58 -19.55 7.34
CA THR A 829 16.44 -20.27 6.38
C THR A 829 17.59 -21.03 7.05
N ALA A 830 17.53 -21.26 8.36
CA ALA A 830 18.55 -21.92 9.17
C ALA A 830 19.89 -21.17 9.36
N GLY A 831 19.98 -19.89 8.99
CA GLY A 831 21.22 -19.11 9.11
C GLY A 831 21.76 -18.99 10.54
N LEU A 832 20.90 -18.72 11.52
CA LEU A 832 21.28 -18.73 12.94
C LEU A 832 21.46 -20.17 13.45
N THR A 833 20.56 -21.07 13.08
CA THR A 833 20.52 -22.47 13.49
C THR A 833 21.84 -23.22 13.21
N VAL A 834 22.43 -23.03 12.03
CA VAL A 834 23.72 -23.64 11.67
C VAL A 834 24.84 -23.21 12.62
N HIS A 835 24.84 -21.94 13.03
CA HIS A 835 25.81 -21.41 13.97
C HIS A 835 25.59 -21.88 15.41
N LEU A 836 24.34 -22.12 15.80
CA LEU A 836 23.99 -22.75 17.07
C LEU A 836 24.45 -24.22 17.08
N ALA A 837 24.18 -24.96 16.01
CA ALA A 837 24.51 -26.39 15.89
C ALA A 837 26.01 -26.67 16.03
N ARG A 838 26.86 -25.73 15.60
CA ARG A 838 28.33 -25.85 15.72
C ARG A 838 28.87 -25.61 17.12
N ARG A 839 28.10 -24.99 18.02
CA ARG A 839 28.55 -24.59 19.36
C ARG A 839 27.84 -25.35 20.48
N ALA A 840 26.59 -25.74 20.27
CA ALA A 840 25.74 -26.40 21.24
C ALA A 840 25.81 -27.93 21.14
N ALA A 841 25.54 -28.61 22.25
CA ALA A 841 25.40 -30.06 22.31
C ALA A 841 24.21 -30.56 21.47
N ALA A 842 23.11 -29.80 21.47
CA ALA A 842 21.92 -30.04 20.66
C ALA A 842 21.15 -28.74 20.41
N VAL A 843 20.46 -28.65 19.28
CA VAL A 843 19.57 -27.53 18.95
C VAL A 843 18.19 -28.06 18.63
N VAL A 844 17.17 -27.59 19.36
CA VAL A 844 15.77 -27.80 19.03
C VAL A 844 15.27 -26.52 18.37
N THR A 845 14.83 -26.59 17.12
CA THR A 845 14.37 -25.41 16.37
C THR A 845 12.95 -25.61 15.86
N VAL A 846 12.14 -24.55 15.86
CA VAL A 846 10.71 -24.62 15.51
C VAL A 846 10.39 -23.64 14.38
N GLU A 847 9.73 -24.12 13.33
CA GLU A 847 9.30 -23.31 12.18
C GLU A 847 7.85 -23.60 11.79
N VAL A 848 7.06 -22.52 11.68
CA VAL A 848 5.63 -22.56 11.36
C VAL A 848 5.39 -22.56 9.86
N ASP A 849 6.26 -21.90 9.08
CA ASP A 849 6.16 -21.84 7.63
C ASP A 849 6.70 -23.13 6.99
N ARG A 850 5.84 -23.82 6.24
CA ARG A 850 6.20 -25.12 5.63
C ARG A 850 7.29 -25.03 4.57
N LEU A 851 7.37 -23.92 3.83
CA LEU A 851 8.38 -23.72 2.78
C LEU A 851 9.74 -23.45 3.42
N LEU A 852 9.79 -22.58 4.42
CA LEU A 852 11.03 -22.31 5.16
C LEU A 852 11.49 -23.53 5.93
N ALA A 853 10.58 -24.27 6.55
CA ALA A 853 10.91 -25.55 7.20
C ALA A 853 11.44 -26.61 6.21
N GLN A 854 11.08 -26.53 4.93
CA GLN A 854 11.66 -27.38 3.90
C GLN A 854 13.09 -26.96 3.58
N LEU A 855 13.32 -25.67 3.29
CA LEU A 855 14.64 -25.11 3.02
C LEU A 855 15.62 -25.34 4.19
N ALA A 856 15.15 -25.05 5.41
CA ALA A 856 15.91 -25.32 6.61
C ALA A 856 16.23 -26.81 6.76
N SER A 857 15.32 -27.74 6.41
CA SER A 857 15.61 -29.16 6.50
C SER A 857 16.66 -29.65 5.51
N GLU A 858 16.82 -28.98 4.37
CA GLU A 858 17.89 -29.27 3.41
C GLU A 858 19.24 -28.76 3.94
N GLU A 859 19.29 -27.52 4.45
CA GLU A 859 20.52 -26.94 5.02
C GLU A 859 20.97 -27.64 6.32
N LEU A 860 20.02 -28.12 7.12
CA LEU A 860 20.28 -28.77 8.40
C LEU A 860 20.57 -30.27 8.29
N PHE A 861 20.55 -30.84 7.07
CA PHE A 861 20.70 -32.27 6.85
C PHE A 861 22.00 -32.85 7.45
N ASP A 862 23.10 -32.09 7.36
CA ASP A 862 24.43 -32.51 7.85
C ASP A 862 24.64 -32.26 9.35
N TYR A 863 23.63 -31.76 10.07
CA TYR A 863 23.73 -31.44 11.50
C TYR A 863 22.86 -32.40 12.33
N PRO A 864 23.39 -33.59 12.70
CA PRO A 864 22.63 -34.62 13.40
C PRO A 864 22.22 -34.23 14.83
N ASN A 865 22.81 -33.15 15.37
CA ASN A 865 22.46 -32.58 16.67
C ASN A 865 21.33 -31.54 16.59
N VAL A 866 20.67 -31.38 15.43
CA VAL A 866 19.55 -30.45 15.25
C VAL A 866 18.24 -31.21 15.07
N THR A 867 17.22 -30.83 15.85
CA THR A 867 15.85 -31.33 15.72
C THR A 867 14.93 -30.19 15.27
N LEU A 868 14.44 -30.26 14.03
CA LEU A 868 13.50 -29.28 13.45
C LEU A 868 12.03 -29.73 13.62
N LEU A 869 11.25 -28.95 14.36
CA LEU A 869 9.81 -29.14 14.55
C LEU A 869 9.02 -28.26 13.56
N LYS A 870 8.29 -28.89 12.63
CA LYS A 870 7.55 -28.23 11.54
C LYS A 870 6.12 -27.85 11.95
N GLN A 871 6.00 -26.99 12.95
CA GLN A 871 4.70 -26.59 13.52
C GLN A 871 4.79 -25.22 14.20
N ASP A 872 3.64 -24.71 14.67
CA ASP A 872 3.62 -23.55 15.54
C ASP A 872 4.29 -23.91 16.89
N ALA A 873 5.17 -23.04 17.38
CA ALA A 873 5.79 -23.18 18.69
C ALA A 873 4.76 -23.02 19.82
N LEU A 874 3.63 -22.37 19.53
CA LEU A 874 2.52 -22.23 20.45
C LEU A 874 1.32 -23.07 19.99
N ARG A 875 0.81 -23.94 20.86
CA ARG A 875 -0.40 -24.76 20.58
C ARG A 875 -1.65 -23.88 20.35
N ASN A 876 -1.64 -22.71 20.97
CA ASN A 876 -2.63 -21.64 20.84
C ASN A 876 -1.90 -20.30 20.96
N LYS A 877 -2.58 -19.15 20.88
CA LYS A 877 -1.90 -17.84 20.94
C LYS A 877 -1.08 -17.54 22.21
N ASN A 878 -1.22 -18.33 23.28
CA ASN A 878 -0.69 -18.01 24.60
C ASN A 878 0.18 -19.09 25.25
N HIS A 879 0.11 -20.36 24.83
CA HIS A 879 0.80 -21.47 25.50
C HIS A 879 1.72 -22.21 24.53
N ILE A 880 2.93 -22.52 24.99
CA ILE A 880 3.91 -23.31 24.25
C ILE A 880 3.34 -24.71 23.98
N ASP A 881 3.58 -25.22 22.78
CA ASP A 881 3.17 -26.59 22.44
C ASP A 881 3.99 -27.60 23.27
N PRO A 882 3.33 -28.56 23.96
CA PRO A 882 4.02 -29.52 24.83
C PRO A 882 5.17 -30.25 24.14
N ILE A 883 5.06 -30.52 22.83
CA ILE A 883 6.10 -31.25 22.10
C ILE A 883 7.42 -30.49 22.04
N VAL A 884 7.40 -29.16 22.11
CA VAL A 884 8.62 -28.33 22.14
C VAL A 884 9.41 -28.63 23.41
N PHE A 885 8.75 -28.60 24.57
CA PHE A 885 9.39 -28.92 25.85
C PHE A 885 9.76 -30.40 25.98
N GLU A 886 8.93 -31.31 25.49
CA GLU A 886 9.25 -32.74 25.47
C GLU A 886 10.54 -33.01 24.69
N THR A 887 10.71 -32.36 23.53
CA THR A 887 11.91 -32.50 22.69
C THR A 887 13.14 -31.91 23.38
N VAL A 888 13.02 -30.75 24.03
CA VAL A 888 14.12 -30.16 24.81
C VAL A 888 14.49 -31.06 26.00
N LYS A 889 13.51 -31.59 26.75
CA LYS A 889 13.73 -32.51 27.87
C LYS A 889 14.43 -33.79 27.42
N GLN A 890 14.09 -34.33 26.25
CA GLN A 890 14.78 -35.48 25.68
C GLN A 890 16.26 -35.20 25.42
N GLN A 891 16.60 -34.00 24.91
CA GLN A 891 17.99 -33.62 24.68
C GLN A 891 18.76 -33.35 25.97
N LEU A 892 18.11 -32.78 26.99
CA LEU A 892 18.72 -32.59 28.31
C LEU A 892 18.97 -33.93 29.02
N ALA A 893 18.06 -34.90 28.87
CA ALA A 893 18.19 -36.22 29.51
C ALA A 893 19.40 -37.04 29.02
N VAL A 894 20.03 -36.67 27.90
CA VAL A 894 21.23 -37.33 27.37
C VAL A 894 22.44 -37.21 28.32
N SER A 895 22.58 -36.09 29.04
CA SER A 895 23.64 -35.91 30.04
C SER A 895 23.22 -34.90 31.11
N PRO A 896 23.49 -35.18 32.40
CA PRO A 896 23.15 -34.27 33.50
C PRO A 896 23.92 -32.94 33.45
N ASP A 897 25.05 -32.88 32.75
CA ASP A 897 25.87 -31.66 32.63
C ASP A 897 25.34 -30.69 31.56
N ARG A 898 24.26 -31.06 30.84
CA ARG A 898 23.68 -30.21 29.78
C ARG A 898 22.85 -29.08 30.36
N THR A 899 23.04 -27.88 29.84
CA THR A 899 22.36 -26.65 30.28
C THR A 899 21.38 -26.15 29.21
N PHE A 900 20.18 -25.74 29.62
CA PHE A 900 19.17 -25.27 28.69
C PHE A 900 19.26 -23.75 28.43
N LYS A 901 19.25 -23.33 27.17
CA LYS A 901 19.24 -21.91 26.76
C LYS A 901 18.21 -21.64 25.65
N LEU A 902 17.71 -20.41 25.60
CA LEU A 902 16.89 -19.92 24.47
C LEU A 902 17.70 -18.89 23.69
N VAL A 903 17.93 -19.14 22.40
CA VAL A 903 18.68 -18.22 21.54
C VAL A 903 17.92 -18.07 20.23
N ALA A 904 17.33 -16.90 19.98
CA ALA A 904 16.43 -16.73 18.84
C ALA A 904 16.27 -15.29 18.34
N ASN A 905 16.06 -15.13 17.04
CA ASN A 905 15.51 -13.92 16.44
C ASN A 905 13.97 -14.04 16.39
N LEU A 906 13.31 -13.70 17.51
CA LEU A 906 11.91 -14.05 17.72
C LEU A 906 10.95 -13.27 16.79
N PRO A 907 9.94 -13.92 16.19
CA PRO A 907 8.86 -13.21 15.52
C PRO A 907 8.07 -12.36 16.53
N TYR A 908 7.80 -11.10 16.16
CA TYR A 908 7.32 -10.10 17.13
C TYR A 908 5.95 -10.41 17.74
N ASN A 909 5.08 -11.09 17.00
CA ASN A 909 3.74 -11.47 17.44
C ASN A 909 3.75 -12.59 18.50
N VAL A 910 4.83 -13.34 18.64
CA VAL A 910 4.94 -14.49 19.57
C VAL A 910 6.01 -14.29 20.66
N ALA A 911 6.79 -13.21 20.62
CA ALA A 911 7.89 -12.98 21.56
C ALA A 911 7.44 -12.98 23.04
N THR A 912 6.39 -12.22 23.37
CA THR A 912 5.85 -12.14 24.74
C THR A 912 5.39 -13.49 25.30
N PRO A 913 4.49 -14.25 24.62
CA PRO A 913 4.07 -15.55 25.14
C PRO A 913 5.24 -16.53 25.24
N ILE A 914 6.19 -16.56 24.29
CA ILE A 914 7.36 -17.44 24.39
C ILE A 914 8.17 -17.15 25.66
N ILE A 915 8.65 -15.91 25.83
CA ILE A 915 9.50 -15.54 26.98
C ILE A 915 8.76 -15.76 28.30
N SER A 916 7.50 -15.37 28.38
CA SER A 916 6.69 -15.46 29.60
C SER A 916 6.43 -16.91 30.03
N ASN A 917 6.14 -17.82 29.09
CA ASN A 917 5.85 -19.22 29.40
C ASN A 917 7.11 -20.00 29.82
N MET A 918 8.30 -19.61 29.35
CA MET A 918 9.56 -20.26 29.77
C MET A 918 9.75 -20.19 31.30
N LEU A 919 9.39 -19.05 31.90
CA LEU A 919 9.51 -18.83 33.34
C LEU A 919 8.45 -19.57 34.17
N SER A 920 7.32 -19.96 33.57
CA SER A 920 6.29 -20.77 34.24
C SER A 920 6.47 -22.28 34.00
N SER A 921 7.53 -22.68 33.32
CA SER A 921 7.75 -24.09 32.96
C SER A 921 8.61 -24.82 34.00
N GLU A 922 8.50 -26.14 34.07
CA GLU A 922 9.39 -26.97 34.91
C GLU A 922 10.85 -26.92 34.43
N THR A 923 11.10 -26.58 33.16
CA THR A 923 12.42 -26.61 32.54
C THR A 923 12.76 -25.21 32.04
N ILE A 924 13.33 -24.42 32.93
CA ILE A 924 13.60 -23.00 32.70
C ILE A 924 14.97 -22.85 32.02
N PRO A 925 15.09 -22.05 30.95
CA PRO A 925 16.39 -21.75 30.35
C PRO A 925 17.22 -20.90 31.31
N SER A 926 18.49 -21.26 31.51
CA SER A 926 19.41 -20.51 32.38
C SER A 926 19.70 -19.12 31.82
N VAL A 927 19.74 -18.99 30.49
CA VAL A 927 19.93 -17.74 29.76
C VAL A 927 19.02 -17.71 28.54
N MET A 928 18.37 -16.56 28.31
CA MET A 928 17.65 -16.26 27.09
C MET A 928 18.29 -15.06 26.39
N VAL A 929 18.81 -15.25 25.18
CA VAL A 929 19.31 -14.15 24.34
C VAL A 929 18.47 -14.07 23.08
N VAL A 930 17.67 -13.01 23.00
CA VAL A 930 16.64 -12.90 21.98
C VAL A 930 16.63 -11.53 21.32
N THR A 931 16.31 -11.52 20.03
CA THR A 931 15.97 -10.29 19.31
C THR A 931 14.47 -10.09 19.30
N ILE A 932 14.01 -8.93 19.76
CA ILE A 932 12.60 -8.55 19.87
C ILE A 932 12.39 -7.09 19.45
N GLN A 933 11.15 -6.60 19.43
CA GLN A 933 10.86 -5.17 19.25
C GLN A 933 11.50 -4.36 20.39
N LYS A 934 12.07 -3.20 20.06
CA LYS A 934 12.71 -2.31 21.04
C LYS A 934 11.74 -1.93 22.16
N GLU A 935 10.51 -1.59 21.82
CA GLU A 935 9.47 -1.19 22.76
C GLU A 935 9.05 -2.33 23.70
N LEU A 936 9.17 -3.59 23.25
CA LEU A 936 8.96 -4.75 24.11
C LEU A 936 10.13 -4.92 25.08
N GLY A 937 11.37 -4.75 24.61
CA GLY A 937 12.56 -4.76 25.48
C GLY A 937 12.51 -3.68 26.56
N GLU A 938 12.16 -2.44 26.17
CA GLU A 938 11.98 -1.32 27.10
C GLU A 938 10.90 -1.61 28.15
N ARG A 939 9.80 -2.27 27.75
CA ARG A 939 8.74 -2.71 28.65
C ARG A 939 9.21 -3.76 29.64
N ILE A 940 10.04 -4.71 29.22
CA ILE A 940 10.60 -5.75 30.10
C ILE A 940 11.53 -5.13 31.15
N MET A 941 12.32 -4.12 30.78
CA MET A 941 13.27 -3.43 31.67
C MET A 941 12.69 -2.20 32.37
N ALA A 942 11.40 -1.93 32.19
CA ALA A 942 10.77 -0.73 32.72
C ALA A 942 10.88 -0.66 34.25
N ARG A 943 11.10 0.54 34.79
CA ARG A 943 11.18 0.79 36.24
C ARG A 943 9.83 1.23 36.81
N PRO A 944 9.59 1.07 38.12
CA PRO A 944 8.39 1.59 38.77
C PRO A 944 8.16 3.07 38.45
N SER A 945 6.89 3.48 38.39
CA SER A 945 6.43 4.82 38.04
C SER A 945 6.74 5.29 36.61
N THR A 946 7.04 4.37 35.69
CA THR A 946 7.21 4.68 34.26
C THR A 946 6.00 4.25 33.42
N LYS A 947 5.84 4.87 32.24
CA LYS A 947 4.73 4.55 31.32
C LYS A 947 4.75 3.08 30.87
N ASP A 948 5.92 2.48 30.70
CA ASP A 948 6.03 1.12 30.17
C ASP A 948 6.05 0.04 31.27
N TYR A 949 6.04 0.44 32.55
CA TYR A 949 5.97 -0.51 33.66
C TYR A 949 4.63 -1.24 33.70
N SER A 950 4.71 -2.57 33.65
CA SER A 950 3.59 -3.49 33.46
C SER A 950 3.79 -4.82 34.17
N ALA A 951 2.75 -5.66 34.17
CA ALA A 951 2.82 -7.03 34.67
C ALA A 951 3.99 -7.84 34.07
N LEU A 952 4.33 -7.63 32.80
CA LEU A 952 5.43 -8.35 32.14
C LEU A 952 6.79 -7.99 32.74
N SER A 953 7.03 -6.71 33.00
CA SER A 953 8.27 -6.24 33.66
C SER A 953 8.43 -6.88 35.04
N ILE A 954 7.38 -6.89 35.86
CA ILE A 954 7.42 -7.50 37.20
C ILE A 954 7.61 -9.01 37.11
N TRP A 955 6.87 -9.66 36.21
CA TRP A 955 6.95 -11.10 35.99
C TRP A 955 8.37 -11.56 35.65
N ILE A 956 9.08 -10.82 34.78
CA ILE A 956 10.44 -11.15 34.38
C ILE A 956 11.46 -10.69 35.44
N GLN A 957 11.41 -9.44 35.91
CA GLN A 957 12.40 -8.88 36.85
C GLN A 957 12.35 -9.54 38.24
N SER A 958 11.24 -10.18 38.61
CA SER A 958 11.14 -10.95 39.86
C SER A 958 11.96 -12.24 39.85
N GLN A 959 12.28 -12.77 38.66
CA GLN A 959 12.95 -14.07 38.47
C GLN A 959 14.26 -13.96 37.70
N CYS A 960 14.49 -12.86 36.99
CA CYS A 960 15.59 -12.72 36.03
C CYS A 960 16.27 -11.35 36.11
N ARG A 961 17.54 -11.32 35.72
CA ARG A 961 18.28 -10.09 35.42
C ARG A 961 18.22 -9.84 33.92
N VAL A 962 17.93 -8.61 33.53
CA VAL A 962 17.74 -8.25 32.11
C VAL A 962 18.73 -7.16 31.71
N GLU A 963 19.40 -7.38 30.59
CA GLU A 963 20.36 -6.46 30.00
C GLU A 963 20.01 -6.15 28.53
N LEU A 964 20.08 -4.88 28.15
CA LEU A 964 20.00 -4.45 26.76
C LEU A 964 21.38 -4.54 26.12
N ILE A 965 21.59 -5.53 25.27
CA ILE A 965 22.88 -5.71 24.58
C ILE A 965 23.02 -4.69 23.45
N ARG A 966 22.00 -4.55 22.60
CA ARG A 966 22.06 -3.64 21.44
C ARG A 966 20.68 -3.28 20.89
N VAL A 967 20.50 -2.02 20.48
CA VAL A 967 19.38 -1.59 19.63
C VAL A 967 19.80 -1.71 18.16
N LEU A 968 18.97 -2.36 17.34
CA LEU A 968 19.19 -2.59 15.92
C LEU A 968 18.24 -1.73 15.08
N PRO A 969 18.73 -1.06 14.02
CA PRO A 969 17.88 -0.34 13.08
C PRO A 969 17.09 -1.32 12.20
N PRO A 970 15.94 -0.91 11.64
CA PRO A 970 15.19 -1.73 10.67
C PRO A 970 16.01 -2.23 9.48
N SER A 971 17.08 -1.53 9.09
CA SER A 971 17.97 -1.93 8.00
C SER A 971 18.78 -3.19 8.26
N ALA A 972 18.90 -3.63 9.53
CA ALA A 972 19.59 -4.86 9.91
C ALA A 972 18.82 -6.15 9.58
N PHE A 973 17.56 -6.01 9.15
CA PHE A 973 16.68 -7.13 8.87
C PHE A 973 16.10 -7.05 7.45
N TRP A 974 15.67 -8.20 6.96
CA TRP A 974 14.98 -8.33 5.70
C TRP A 974 13.80 -9.30 5.82
N PRO A 975 12.57 -8.95 5.41
CA PRO A 975 12.12 -7.59 5.13
C PRO A 975 12.37 -6.64 6.32
N ARG A 976 12.49 -5.33 6.04
CA ARG A 976 12.74 -4.33 7.09
C ARG A 976 11.51 -4.18 7.98
N PRO A 977 11.61 -4.35 9.32
CA PRO A 977 10.50 -4.14 10.23
C PRO A 977 10.10 -2.66 10.30
N LYS A 978 8.85 -2.39 10.69
CA LYS A 978 8.35 -1.01 10.85
C LYS A 978 8.87 -0.30 12.10
N VAL A 979 9.42 -1.07 13.04
CA VAL A 979 9.94 -0.60 14.32
C VAL A 979 11.39 -1.03 14.49
N SER A 980 12.13 -0.36 15.36
CA SER A 980 13.48 -0.79 15.72
C SER A 980 13.42 -2.06 16.58
N SER A 981 14.51 -2.82 16.57
CA SER A 981 14.63 -4.07 17.31
C SER A 981 15.67 -3.92 18.43
N ALA A 982 15.66 -4.84 19.39
CA ALA A 982 16.64 -4.91 20.46
C ALA A 982 17.09 -6.36 20.66
N ILE A 983 18.41 -6.58 20.79
CA ILE A 983 18.97 -7.79 21.39
C ILE A 983 18.93 -7.57 22.90
N ILE A 984 18.22 -8.44 23.60
CA ILE A 984 18.20 -8.47 25.06
C ILE A 984 18.75 -9.79 25.57
N ARG A 985 19.42 -9.74 26.71
CA ARG A 985 19.86 -10.90 27.48
C ARG A 985 19.05 -10.96 28.76
N ILE A 986 18.49 -12.12 29.05
CA ILE A 986 17.70 -12.40 30.26
C ILE A 986 18.36 -13.60 30.96
N ASP A 987 19.00 -13.36 32.09
CA ASP A 987 19.63 -14.38 32.91
C ASP A 987 18.66 -14.79 34.03
N TYR A 988 18.30 -16.07 34.09
CA TYR A 988 17.49 -16.60 35.18
C TYR A 988 18.32 -16.64 36.46
N ASP A 989 17.76 -16.12 37.55
CA ASP A 989 18.44 -16.02 38.84
C ASP A 989 17.64 -16.80 39.90
N PRO A 990 18.13 -17.98 40.33
CA PRO A 990 17.46 -18.81 41.34
C PRO A 990 17.25 -18.10 42.68
N GLU A 991 18.11 -17.14 43.05
CA GLU A 991 17.94 -16.38 44.30
C GLU A 991 16.78 -15.40 44.17
N LEU A 992 16.63 -14.73 43.02
CA LEU A 992 15.51 -13.82 42.77
C LEU A 992 14.19 -14.61 42.74
N ALA A 993 14.15 -15.72 42.00
CA ALA A 993 12.99 -16.57 41.87
C ALA A 993 12.59 -17.23 43.21
N GLY A 994 13.57 -17.60 44.05
CA GLY A 994 13.36 -18.24 45.35
C GLY A 994 12.64 -17.36 46.38
N ARG A 995 12.46 -16.06 46.12
CA ARG A 995 11.65 -15.16 46.95
C ARG A 995 10.15 -15.33 46.72
N ILE A 996 9.76 -15.99 45.64
CA ILE A 996 8.36 -16.23 45.28
C ILE A 996 7.97 -17.60 45.85
N VAL A 997 7.08 -17.60 46.84
CA VAL A 997 6.64 -18.84 47.52
C VAL A 997 5.74 -19.70 46.63
N ASP A 998 4.81 -19.07 45.91
CA ASP A 998 3.87 -19.72 45.01
C ASP A 998 3.88 -18.98 43.66
N LEU A 999 4.53 -19.59 42.68
CA LEU A 999 4.78 -18.98 41.39
C LEU A 999 3.49 -18.78 40.57
N ASP A 1000 2.58 -19.75 40.62
CA ASP A 1000 1.31 -19.71 39.90
C ASP A 1000 0.40 -18.63 40.48
N PHE A 1001 0.30 -18.58 41.81
CA PHE A 1001 -0.44 -17.53 42.50
C PHE A 1001 0.15 -16.16 42.20
N PHE A 1002 1.48 -16.00 42.26
CA PHE A 1002 2.15 -14.75 41.97
C PHE A 1002 1.91 -14.27 40.54
N HIS A 1003 2.02 -15.17 39.54
CA HIS A 1003 1.76 -14.83 38.14
C HIS A 1003 0.32 -14.33 37.94
N MET A 1004 -0.66 -15.03 38.52
CA MET A 1004 -2.07 -14.61 38.51
C MET A 1004 -2.24 -13.25 39.21
N PHE A 1005 -1.65 -13.07 40.38
CA PHE A 1005 -1.75 -11.85 41.19
C PHE A 1005 -1.20 -10.63 40.43
N VAL A 1006 0.00 -10.73 39.85
CA VAL A 1006 0.62 -9.65 39.06
C VAL A 1006 -0.23 -9.29 37.84
N ARG A 1007 -0.78 -10.29 37.13
CA ARG A 1007 -1.71 -10.03 36.00
C ARG A 1007 -2.97 -9.30 36.45
N ALA A 1008 -3.52 -9.66 37.60
CA ALA A 1008 -4.70 -9.03 38.15
C ALA A 1008 -4.46 -7.56 38.54
N LEU A 1009 -3.31 -7.25 39.16
CA LEU A 1009 -2.92 -5.89 39.55
C LEU A 1009 -2.87 -4.90 38.37
N PHE A 1010 -2.48 -5.37 37.18
CA PHE A 1010 -2.34 -4.52 36.00
C PHE A 1010 -3.53 -4.58 35.04
N PHE A 1011 -4.58 -5.36 35.35
CA PHE A 1011 -5.81 -5.40 34.57
C PHE A 1011 -6.52 -4.03 34.53
N HIS A 1012 -6.41 -3.26 35.62
CA HIS A 1012 -6.97 -1.91 35.74
C HIS A 1012 -5.92 -0.89 36.20
N ARG A 1013 -4.89 -0.71 35.38
CA ARG A 1013 -3.73 0.17 35.64
C ARG A 1013 -4.07 1.57 36.20
N ARG A 1014 -5.16 2.19 35.75
CA ARG A 1014 -5.54 3.57 36.15
C ARG A 1014 -6.31 3.66 37.47
N LYS A 1015 -6.70 2.52 38.07
CA LYS A 1015 -7.44 2.49 39.33
C LYS A 1015 -6.48 2.38 40.52
N PHE A 1016 -6.95 2.84 41.68
CA PHE A 1016 -6.23 2.66 42.95
C PHE A 1016 -6.12 1.18 43.30
N LEU A 1017 -4.99 0.80 43.90
CA LEU A 1017 -4.60 -0.56 44.24
C LEU A 1017 -5.71 -1.31 44.99
N ARG A 1018 -6.30 -0.69 46.02
CA ARG A 1018 -7.43 -1.23 46.79
C ARG A 1018 -8.61 -1.66 45.92
N SER A 1019 -8.96 -0.86 44.91
CA SER A 1019 -10.09 -1.12 44.02
C SER A 1019 -9.77 -2.25 43.04
N VAL A 1020 -8.50 -2.40 42.67
CA VAL A 1020 -8.05 -3.48 41.79
C VAL A 1020 -8.05 -4.80 42.54
N ILE A 1021 -7.46 -4.86 43.73
CA ILE A 1021 -7.39 -6.07 44.55
C ILE A 1021 -8.79 -6.54 44.96
N ALA A 1022 -9.64 -5.64 45.48
CA ALA A 1022 -11.02 -5.98 45.83
C ALA A 1022 -11.85 -6.47 44.62
N SER A 1023 -11.52 -6.00 43.41
CA SER A 1023 -12.16 -6.47 42.18
C SER A 1023 -11.61 -7.80 41.70
N ALA A 1024 -10.30 -8.04 41.86
CA ALA A 1024 -9.62 -9.25 41.41
C ALA A 1024 -10.03 -10.48 42.23
N PHE A 1025 -10.13 -10.32 43.54
CA PHE A 1025 -10.46 -11.39 44.49
C PHE A 1025 -11.89 -11.26 45.02
N LYS A 1026 -12.79 -10.75 44.17
CA LYS A 1026 -14.20 -10.54 44.51
C LYS A 1026 -14.81 -11.86 44.98
N LYS A 1027 -15.44 -11.84 46.17
CA LYS A 1027 -16.03 -12.98 46.92
C LYS A 1027 -15.06 -13.79 47.80
N GLN A 1028 -13.76 -13.53 47.75
CA GLN A 1028 -12.77 -14.22 48.61
C GLN A 1028 -12.23 -13.30 49.71
N ILE A 1029 -12.28 -11.98 49.49
CA ILE A 1029 -11.85 -10.98 50.47
C ILE A 1029 -12.80 -9.77 50.45
N GLU A 1030 -13.15 -9.27 51.63
CA GLU A 1030 -14.00 -8.08 51.75
C GLU A 1030 -13.19 -6.80 51.55
N LYS A 1031 -13.85 -5.71 51.11
CA LYS A 1031 -13.15 -4.45 50.82
C LYS A 1031 -12.47 -3.85 52.06
N THR A 1032 -13.12 -3.95 53.21
CA THR A 1032 -12.56 -3.47 54.50
C THR A 1032 -11.28 -4.21 54.86
N GLU A 1033 -11.23 -5.50 54.57
CA GLU A 1033 -10.09 -6.36 54.85
C GLU A 1033 -8.90 -6.07 53.92
N VAL A 1034 -9.16 -5.77 52.65
CA VAL A 1034 -8.14 -5.25 51.73
C VAL A 1034 -7.56 -3.93 52.25
N ASP A 1035 -8.42 -3.00 52.71
CA ASP A 1035 -7.98 -1.71 53.27
C ASP A 1035 -7.13 -1.92 54.53
N ASP A 1036 -7.50 -2.85 55.42
CA ASP A 1036 -6.73 -3.18 56.63
C ASP A 1036 -5.34 -3.73 56.31
N ILE A 1037 -5.23 -4.67 55.36
CA ILE A 1037 -3.95 -5.24 54.91
C ILE A 1037 -3.06 -4.16 54.30
N LEU A 1038 -3.60 -3.33 53.41
CA LEU A 1038 -2.83 -2.26 52.77
C LEU A 1038 -2.35 -1.20 53.79
N ASN A 1039 -3.18 -0.87 54.80
CA ASN A 1039 -2.79 0.04 55.88
C ASN A 1039 -1.67 -0.56 56.75
N GLN A 1040 -1.74 -1.86 57.08
CA GLN A 1040 -0.69 -2.54 57.84
C GLN A 1040 0.64 -2.58 57.09
N MET A 1041 0.60 -2.70 55.76
CA MET A 1041 1.79 -2.60 54.90
C MET A 1041 2.25 -1.16 54.64
N GLY A 1042 1.53 -0.15 55.16
CA GLY A 1042 1.92 1.27 55.07
C GLY A 1042 1.55 1.96 53.75
N PHE A 1043 0.63 1.42 52.96
CA PHE A 1043 0.21 2.03 51.68
C PHE A 1043 -0.91 3.05 51.86
N ALA A 1044 -0.82 4.17 51.14
CA ALA A 1044 -1.90 5.16 51.09
C ALA A 1044 -3.07 4.68 50.21
N ASN A 1045 -4.28 5.17 50.49
CA ASN A 1045 -5.52 4.80 49.79
C ASN A 1045 -5.56 5.15 48.29
N ASP A 1046 -4.66 6.02 47.84
CA ASP A 1046 -4.50 6.48 46.46
C ASP A 1046 -3.29 5.84 45.74
N THR A 1047 -2.61 4.89 46.38
CA THR A 1047 -1.49 4.13 45.79
C THR A 1047 -1.97 3.34 44.56
N ARG A 1048 -1.14 3.29 43.52
CA ARG A 1048 -1.39 2.51 42.29
C ARG A 1048 -0.33 1.42 42.11
N ALA A 1049 -0.73 0.33 41.45
CA ALA A 1049 0.17 -0.81 41.19
C ALA A 1049 1.45 -0.43 40.43
N GLU A 1050 1.38 0.55 39.53
CA GLU A 1050 2.55 1.00 38.74
C GLU A 1050 3.62 1.71 39.57
N GLN A 1051 3.31 2.15 40.79
CA GLN A 1051 4.25 2.84 41.68
C GLN A 1051 5.07 1.88 42.55
N LEU A 1052 4.66 0.62 42.64
CA LEU A 1052 5.28 -0.37 43.51
C LEU A 1052 6.47 -1.04 42.82
N ASP A 1053 7.56 -1.21 43.55
CA ASP A 1053 8.69 -2.02 43.09
C ASP A 1053 8.40 -3.53 43.20
N VAL A 1054 9.29 -4.33 42.61
CA VAL A 1054 9.12 -5.78 42.51
C VAL A 1054 9.10 -6.44 43.89
N GLU A 1055 10.00 -6.03 44.80
CA GLU A 1055 10.06 -6.57 46.17
C GLU A 1055 8.76 -6.34 46.93
N THR A 1056 8.22 -5.14 46.83
CA THR A 1056 6.98 -4.76 47.48
C THR A 1056 5.81 -5.58 46.96
N ILE A 1057 5.77 -5.84 45.65
CA ILE A 1057 4.72 -6.66 45.03
C ILE A 1057 4.84 -8.13 45.44
N ILE A 1058 6.06 -8.68 45.56
CA ILE A 1058 6.29 -10.05 46.06
C ILE A 1058 5.80 -10.18 47.50
N ALA A 1059 6.21 -9.27 48.39
CA ALA A 1059 5.78 -9.26 49.79
C ALA A 1059 4.25 -9.14 49.90
N MET A 1060 3.65 -8.27 49.09
CA MET A 1060 2.20 -8.10 49.04
C MET A 1060 1.49 -9.37 48.56
N ALA A 1061 1.99 -10.01 47.50
CA ALA A 1061 1.42 -11.26 47.00
C ALA A 1061 1.41 -12.35 48.08
N GLU A 1062 2.47 -12.48 48.87
CA GLU A 1062 2.52 -13.48 49.94
C GLU A 1062 1.52 -13.20 51.07
N VAL A 1063 1.38 -11.93 51.50
CA VAL A 1063 0.37 -11.56 52.51
C VAL A 1063 -1.04 -11.89 52.03
N PHE A 1064 -1.37 -11.57 50.78
CA PHE A 1064 -2.67 -11.90 50.21
C PHE A 1064 -2.86 -13.42 50.02
N ARG A 1065 -1.82 -14.16 49.63
CA ARG A 1065 -1.86 -15.63 49.50
C ARG A 1065 -2.19 -16.29 50.85
N GLN A 1066 -1.50 -15.91 51.91
CA GLN A 1066 -1.75 -16.44 53.26
C GLN A 1066 -3.19 -16.15 53.69
N ARG A 1067 -3.67 -14.92 53.49
CA ARG A 1067 -5.02 -14.55 53.89
C ARG A 1067 -6.12 -15.28 53.11
N LEU A 1068 -5.96 -15.41 51.79
CA LEU A 1068 -6.91 -16.12 50.93
C LEU A 1068 -6.86 -17.64 51.19
N GLY A 1069 -5.71 -18.18 51.59
CA GLY A 1069 -5.55 -19.59 51.98
C GLY A 1069 -6.20 -19.93 53.33
N GLU A 1070 -6.27 -18.98 54.27
CA GLU A 1070 -6.97 -19.14 55.56
C GLU A 1070 -8.51 -19.10 55.45
N THR A 1071 -9.04 -18.60 54.33
CA THR A 1071 -10.48 -18.48 54.05
C THR A 1071 -11.04 -19.60 53.15
N SER A 1072 -10.18 -20.57 52.78
CA SER A 1072 -10.49 -21.72 51.92
C SER A 1072 -10.97 -22.95 52.69
#